data_AF-A0A6P1AD68-F1
#
_entry.id   AF-A0A6P1AD68-F1
#
_cell.length_a   1.000
_cell.length_b   1.000
_cell.length_c   1.000
_cell.angle_alpha   90.00
_cell.angle_beta   90.00
_cell.angle_gamma   90.00
#
_symmetry.space_group_name_H-M   'P 1'
#
loop_
_entity.id
_entity.type
_entity.pdbx_description
1 polymer ?
#
loop_
_entity_poly.entity_id
_entity_poly.type
_entity_poly.pdbx_seq_one_letter_code
_entity_poly.pdbx_strand_id
1 'polypeptide(L)'
;MANVIRESDDNLPVVDYTDILQKIITYLRQQNLFKISGDRQRLLIKLDTIAANLSRQSIQNPLNSTRGVRSATVNFNQNFANSFPQLIQQIRDILRESLCTTLNTDNIAEFIGANLITNLEQFQGNSQQLGLIYNFNRQFTNLQKQKLSIDKNRFGGESLLKFHKVTISVQHINSFQSELQAGVENYIDNEVTCSSETEREELHEILEEEVENNESEFHKLQRIVDQETLGKLKKEAKITYLTYIIDNIGSVDATALIYLQTLRRRLRLIEYYITHQDKAYADYDVYYAGATVNYRDVFARAEAVDSLPIVPIIAGILGENTDRERGETQFIFGLKFKFNNPVQNQGGKSVFDYNLDILNPDSEEHQRELRDRYNREKFARKVLRRVFLYYFVFTCDDPQQEGYHPRNDLNYDPIHDFERKILPTFKSDNQEEKEALLRGIITGFKEYNVQGKIAILRKALQNFIHRDRILPTGNYSRQIVVRKSVLKKDINSNLDGNFFEDVVVSNPKQCLKYILIQNAGVETDALCQLPVNIEIEDIRYYLNQESQQFSWQYNIKEIPTLPILWIPRTKNNPCWNLYERHFQQHKHIIFSYNNTHLISDNITSEEAFIYHFSWSLLAYICISILLEKAPKNLFLPMVRLHEGTHKKPFPVEKFLANLSKIISYLLSEKYLSSSQGFRINNIDRFKINNGLNSLYSRLPKHFSFENIEPPQLDKLAIIVVASRETDAWYDSRRRRDRCSNMTGEVVSISSLDNGTIRIETVKTFSDNYHVRRLYRNPPILIDRISNLYRQGYRHFLYIAKAPYTSSLHITQTDVDEGLYFMSPSLIKELKGERDDIKIYPVFFDKYYVHKLKNFKSKSLYIQDTRQLMKVARDTKQQAIVFFNLFNGIEVGPKTDRFYNGVISYSTLLKIHSDVIDDNDIMRGLIDDNSLKNDILKYLTLFHFSRFEKTSQISLKLDPYENIIGDESFGALSVFPQMTETVEFNSLAFLTEVSKALMLD
;
A
#
# COMPACT_ATOMS: atom_id res chain seq x y z
N MET A 1 -5.59 18.33 33.65
CA MET A 1 -4.15 18.22 33.92
C MET A 1 -3.95 17.15 34.98
N ALA A 2 -3.24 16.08 34.64
CA ALA A 2 -2.61 15.17 35.58
C ALA A 2 -1.18 14.98 35.04
N ASN A 3 -0.18 15.40 35.82
CA ASN A 3 1.23 15.26 35.48
C ASN A 3 1.59 13.78 35.49
N VAL A 4 1.66 13.17 34.31
CA VAL A 4 2.37 11.89 34.15
C VAL A 4 3.83 12.24 33.93
N ILE A 5 4.65 12.03 34.96
CA ILE A 5 6.11 12.03 34.86
C ILE A 5 6.48 10.94 33.84
N ARG A 6 7.00 11.33 32.66
CA ARG A 6 7.69 10.42 31.75
C ARG A 6 9.15 10.33 32.20
N GLU A 7 9.46 9.37 33.07
CA GLU A 7 10.82 8.83 33.10
C GLU A 7 11.00 8.00 31.82
N SER A 8 11.79 8.54 30.87
CA SER A 8 11.97 7.95 29.55
C SER A 8 12.97 6.79 29.61
N ASP A 9 12.48 5.60 29.93
CA ASP A 9 13.14 4.33 29.58
C ASP A 9 12.76 3.87 28.16
N ASP A 10 12.35 4.80 27.29
CA ASP A 10 11.99 4.51 25.91
C ASP A 10 13.24 4.56 25.02
N ASN A 11 13.71 3.38 24.62
CA ASN A 11 14.89 3.15 23.78
C ASN A 11 14.65 3.53 22.30
N LEU A 12 14.08 4.70 22.01
CA LEU A 12 13.76 5.24 20.69
C LEU A 12 14.80 6.27 20.22
N PRO A 13 14.99 6.47 18.90
CA PRO A 13 15.88 7.52 18.40
C PRO A 13 15.36 8.89 18.84
N VAL A 14 16.22 9.74 19.38
CA VAL A 14 15.84 11.05 19.95
C VAL A 14 16.22 12.17 18.99
N VAL A 15 15.33 13.16 18.81
CA VAL A 15 15.55 14.30 17.89
C VAL A 15 15.51 15.66 18.60
N ASP A 16 16.26 16.62 18.05
CA ASP A 16 16.28 18.03 18.47
C ASP A 16 16.28 18.97 17.25
N TYR A 17 15.23 19.77 17.07
CA TYR A 17 15.13 20.72 15.95
C TYR A 17 15.46 22.17 16.36
N THR A 18 16.10 22.40 17.50
CA THR A 18 16.38 23.75 18.01
C THR A 18 17.12 24.62 17.00
N ASP A 19 18.20 24.12 16.40
CA ASP A 19 19.03 24.90 15.47
C ASP A 19 18.26 25.33 14.22
N ILE A 20 17.51 24.41 13.57
CA ILE A 20 16.71 24.75 12.39
C ILE A 20 15.59 25.75 12.72
N LEU A 21 14.91 25.60 13.86
CA LEU A 21 13.84 26.50 14.28
C LEU A 21 14.36 27.90 14.61
N GLN A 22 15.50 28.01 15.30
CA GLN A 22 16.13 29.30 15.62
C GLN A 22 16.63 30.03 14.37
N LYS A 23 17.16 29.29 13.39
CA LYS A 23 17.53 29.86 12.08
C LYS A 23 16.31 30.35 11.33
N ILE A 24 15.20 29.61 11.32
CA ILE A 24 13.93 30.07 10.75
C ILE A 24 13.50 31.40 11.41
N ILE A 25 13.49 31.49 12.74
CA ILE A 25 13.14 32.71 13.49
C ILE A 25 14.02 33.90 13.06
N THR A 26 15.33 33.67 12.92
CA THR A 26 16.29 34.70 12.51
C THR A 26 16.00 35.24 11.12
N TYR A 27 15.74 34.35 10.15
CA TYR A 27 15.41 34.75 8.77
C TYR A 27 14.06 35.47 8.67
N LEU A 28 13.05 35.04 9.44
CA LEU A 28 11.73 35.65 9.45
C LEU A 28 11.75 37.12 9.91
N ARG A 29 12.65 37.48 10.83
CA ARG A 29 12.81 38.87 11.29
C ARG A 29 13.38 39.81 10.22
N GLN A 30 14.01 39.28 9.18
CA GLN A 30 14.74 40.06 8.18
C GLN A 30 13.98 40.22 6.85
N GLN A 31 12.92 39.43 6.62
CA GLN A 31 12.23 39.40 5.33
C GLN A 31 10.71 39.47 5.49
N ASN A 32 10.06 40.35 4.72
CA ASN A 32 8.60 40.32 4.60
C ASN A 32 8.16 39.24 3.61
N LEU A 33 7.39 38.28 4.09
CA LEU A 33 6.87 37.15 3.33
C LEU A 33 5.58 37.45 2.57
N PHE A 34 4.85 38.48 3.00
CA PHE A 34 3.49 38.74 2.56
C PHE A 34 3.44 39.89 1.57
N LYS A 35 2.54 39.78 0.58
CA LYS A 35 2.18 40.88 -0.31
C LYS A 35 0.70 40.82 -0.63
N ILE A 36 -0.02 41.91 -0.39
CA ILE A 36 -1.42 42.05 -0.77
C ILE A 36 -1.54 42.72 -2.15
N SER A 37 -2.53 42.33 -2.95
CA SER A 37 -2.87 43.02 -4.20
C SER A 37 -3.47 44.41 -3.95
N GLY A 38 -3.42 45.29 -4.96
CA GLY A 38 -3.94 46.66 -4.85
C GLY A 38 -5.45 46.73 -4.55
N ASP A 39 -6.23 45.77 -5.06
CA ASP A 39 -7.66 45.62 -4.74
C ASP A 39 -7.93 44.86 -3.43
N ARG A 40 -6.87 44.48 -2.70
CA ARG A 40 -6.91 43.76 -1.41
C ARG A 40 -7.58 42.38 -1.45
N GLN A 41 -7.85 41.84 -2.63
CA GLN A 41 -8.54 40.55 -2.81
C GLN A 41 -7.61 39.34 -2.93
N ARG A 42 -6.28 39.54 -2.97
CA ARG A 42 -5.31 38.46 -3.18
C ARG A 42 -4.10 38.62 -2.27
N LEU A 43 -3.80 37.58 -1.50
CA LEU A 43 -2.64 37.53 -0.61
C LEU A 43 -1.58 36.57 -1.17
N LEU A 44 -0.40 37.10 -1.50
CA LEU A 44 0.77 36.35 -1.92
C LEU A 44 1.69 36.07 -0.73
N ILE A 45 2.14 34.81 -0.59
CA ILE A 45 3.04 34.32 0.45
C ILE A 45 4.29 33.73 -0.21
N LYS A 46 5.48 34.24 0.15
CA LYS A 46 6.76 33.94 -0.51
C LYS A 46 7.71 33.08 0.33
N LEU A 47 7.32 31.84 0.63
CA LEU A 47 8.12 30.96 1.49
C LEU A 47 9.38 30.40 0.82
N ASP A 48 9.35 30.26 -0.50
CA ASP A 48 10.40 29.61 -1.28
C ASP A 48 11.80 30.20 -1.06
N THR A 49 11.88 31.53 -1.01
CA THR A 49 13.15 32.25 -0.83
C THR A 49 13.75 31.95 0.53
N ILE A 50 12.94 31.89 1.59
CA ILE A 50 13.43 31.55 2.93
C ILE A 50 13.89 30.09 2.95
N ALA A 51 13.08 29.16 2.46
CA ALA A 51 13.44 27.74 2.43
C ALA A 51 14.72 27.46 1.63
N ALA A 52 14.88 28.11 0.47
CA ALA A 52 16.06 27.96 -0.39
C ALA A 52 17.32 28.63 0.19
N ASN A 53 17.18 29.69 0.98
CA ASN A 53 18.31 30.31 1.66
C ASN A 53 18.74 29.50 2.87
N LEU A 54 17.78 28.99 3.66
CA LEU A 54 18.03 28.13 4.82
C LEU A 54 18.68 26.83 4.41
N SER A 55 18.27 26.22 3.28
CA SER A 55 18.85 24.97 2.81
C SER A 55 20.34 25.06 2.54
N ARG A 56 20.88 26.26 2.28
CA ARG A 56 22.31 26.50 2.03
C ARG A 56 23.11 26.84 3.29
N GLN A 57 22.45 26.93 4.45
CA GLN A 57 23.13 27.16 5.73
C GLN A 57 23.57 25.81 6.30
N SER A 58 24.69 25.81 7.02
CA SER A 58 25.06 24.65 7.83
C SER A 58 24.06 24.54 8.99
N ILE A 59 23.35 23.42 9.11
CA ILE A 59 22.39 23.16 10.19
C ILE A 59 22.79 21.86 10.89
N GLN A 60 22.80 21.88 12.23
CA GLN A 60 23.10 20.69 13.00
C GLN A 60 22.07 19.59 12.71
N ASN A 61 22.55 18.35 12.52
CA ASN A 61 21.67 17.22 12.37
C ASN A 61 20.81 17.04 13.63
N PRO A 62 19.47 17.01 13.51
CA PRO A 62 18.58 16.73 14.64
C PRO A 62 18.86 15.43 15.39
N LEU A 63 19.56 14.48 14.77
CA LEU A 63 19.99 13.22 15.38
C LEU A 63 21.44 13.27 15.82
N ASN A 64 21.72 12.77 17.03
CA ASN A 64 23.09 12.56 17.52
C ASN A 64 23.79 11.40 16.81
N SER A 65 23.05 10.38 16.34
CA SER A 65 23.56 9.25 15.57
C SER A 65 22.47 8.70 14.66
N THR A 66 22.86 8.33 13.44
CA THR A 66 21.96 7.75 12.43
C THR A 66 22.13 6.23 12.31
N ARG A 67 23.11 5.64 13.01
CA ARG A 67 23.44 4.22 12.90
C ARG A 67 22.29 3.36 13.41
N GLY A 68 21.71 2.54 12.54
CA GLY A 68 20.63 1.61 12.89
C GLY A 68 19.24 2.26 13.03
N VAL A 69 19.14 3.57 12.82
CA VAL A 69 17.87 4.32 12.85
C VAL A 69 17.14 4.13 11.52
N ARG A 70 15.86 3.75 11.58
CA ARG A 70 15.02 3.60 10.39
C ARG A 70 14.18 4.85 10.13
N SER A 71 13.57 5.40 11.18
CA SER A 71 12.80 6.64 11.12
C SER A 71 12.98 7.42 12.41
N ALA A 72 12.96 8.75 12.33
CA ALA A 72 13.02 9.63 13.49
C ALA A 72 12.35 10.99 13.21
N THR A 73 11.38 11.39 14.03
CA THR A 73 10.52 12.55 13.79
C THR A 73 10.04 13.26 15.06
N VAL A 74 9.46 12.55 16.04
CA VAL A 74 8.69 13.20 17.14
C VAL A 74 9.12 12.79 18.54
N ASN A 75 10.06 11.85 18.67
CA ASN A 75 10.64 11.52 19.96
C ASN A 75 11.66 12.59 20.40
N PHE A 76 11.16 13.71 20.92
CA PHE A 76 11.97 14.86 21.33
C PHE A 76 12.79 14.56 22.57
N ASN A 77 14.02 15.09 22.64
CA ASN A 77 14.75 15.08 23.92
C ASN A 77 14.02 15.96 24.95
N GLN A 78 14.24 15.72 26.24
CA GLN A 78 13.50 16.39 27.31
C GLN A 78 13.65 17.93 27.29
N ASN A 79 14.83 18.44 26.97
CA ASN A 79 15.07 19.89 26.90
C ASN A 79 14.30 20.52 25.73
N PHE A 80 14.36 19.90 24.56
CA PHE A 80 13.69 20.35 23.34
C PHE A 80 12.17 20.20 23.44
N ALA A 81 11.67 19.13 24.07
CA ALA A 81 10.23 18.95 24.29
C ALA A 81 9.60 20.13 25.05
N ASN A 82 10.34 20.71 26.00
CA ASN A 82 9.89 21.87 26.79
C ASN A 82 9.94 23.19 25.99
N SER A 83 10.98 23.38 25.16
CA SER A 83 11.16 24.62 24.40
C SER A 83 10.43 24.63 23.06
N PHE A 84 10.07 23.45 22.52
CA PHE A 84 9.42 23.31 21.22
C PHE A 84 8.14 24.14 21.07
N PRO A 85 7.16 24.10 22.01
CA PRO A 85 5.95 24.91 21.87
C PRO A 85 6.25 26.42 21.80
N GLN A 86 7.22 26.88 22.59
CA GLN A 86 7.62 28.30 22.65
C GLN A 86 8.28 28.74 21.35
N LEU A 87 9.14 27.91 20.75
CA LEU A 87 9.76 28.20 19.45
C LEU A 87 8.71 28.27 18.33
N ILE A 88 7.71 27.37 18.34
CA ILE A 88 6.61 27.37 17.38
C ILE A 88 5.73 28.62 17.54
N GLN A 89 5.38 28.98 18.78
CA GLN A 89 4.62 30.21 19.07
C GLN A 89 5.40 31.46 18.66
N GLN A 90 6.72 31.50 18.88
CA GLN A 90 7.55 32.62 18.44
C GLN A 90 7.56 32.77 16.91
N ILE A 91 7.62 31.67 16.16
CA ILE A 91 7.48 31.69 14.70
C ILE A 91 6.10 32.20 14.30
N ARG A 92 5.02 31.73 14.96
CA ARG A 92 3.65 32.20 14.73
C ARG A 92 3.54 33.71 14.93
N ASP A 93 4.07 34.23 16.03
CA ASP A 93 3.91 35.63 16.42
C ASP A 93 4.66 36.56 15.46
N ILE A 94 5.89 36.21 15.04
CA ILE A 94 6.65 36.96 14.03
C ILE A 94 5.89 36.98 12.69
N LEU A 95 5.35 35.83 12.26
CA LEU A 95 4.56 35.75 11.03
C LEU A 95 3.27 36.56 11.13
N ARG A 96 2.60 36.52 12.29
CA ARG A 96 1.38 37.30 12.55
C ARG A 96 1.65 38.80 12.49
N GLU A 97 2.70 39.28 13.14
CA GLU A 97 3.09 40.70 13.13
C GLU A 97 3.42 41.19 11.70
N SER A 98 4.19 40.40 10.96
CA SER A 98 4.50 40.67 9.55
C SER A 98 3.24 40.72 8.67
N LEU A 99 2.28 39.83 8.93
CA LEU A 99 1.00 39.79 8.24
C LEU A 99 0.13 41.01 8.61
N CYS A 100 -0.03 41.35 9.90
CA CYS A 100 -0.78 42.53 10.34
C CYS A 100 -0.25 43.81 9.71
N THR A 101 1.09 43.96 9.67
CA THR A 101 1.77 45.08 9.02
C THR A 101 1.42 45.14 7.53
N THR A 102 1.42 44.00 6.83
CA THR A 102 1.12 43.93 5.40
C THR A 102 -0.35 44.18 5.09
N LEU A 103 -1.25 43.73 5.96
CA LEU A 103 -2.70 43.94 5.82
C LEU A 103 -3.15 45.32 6.31
N ASN A 104 -2.30 46.03 7.07
CA ASN A 104 -2.61 47.27 7.78
C ASN A 104 -3.84 47.12 8.70
N THR A 105 -3.86 46.04 9.48
CA THR A 105 -4.91 45.74 10.47
C THR A 105 -4.45 44.69 11.46
N ASP A 106 -4.89 44.81 12.71
CA ASP A 106 -4.65 43.81 13.76
C ASP A 106 -5.73 42.70 13.77
N ASN A 107 -6.85 42.91 13.07
CA ASN A 107 -7.93 41.94 12.97
C ASN A 107 -7.86 41.15 11.65
N ILE A 108 -6.92 40.20 11.60
CA ILE A 108 -6.71 39.32 10.44
C ILE A 108 -8.01 38.62 10.05
N ALA A 109 -8.75 38.06 11.01
CA ALA A 109 -9.96 37.29 10.71
C ALA A 109 -11.04 38.09 9.98
N GLU A 110 -11.28 39.34 10.42
CA GLU A 110 -12.23 40.24 9.76
C GLU A 110 -11.76 40.60 8.35
N PHE A 111 -10.46 40.88 8.17
CA PHE A 111 -9.90 41.12 6.85
C PHE A 111 -10.11 39.93 5.91
N ILE A 112 -9.81 38.70 6.37
CA ILE A 112 -9.99 37.48 5.57
C ILE A 112 -11.47 37.27 5.21
N GLY A 113 -12.37 37.44 6.18
CA GLY A 113 -13.81 37.32 5.98
C GLY A 113 -14.36 38.28 4.92
N ALA A 114 -13.96 39.56 4.98
CA ALA A 114 -14.45 40.57 4.05
C ALA A 114 -13.77 40.48 2.66
N ASN A 115 -12.46 40.26 2.63
CA ASN A 115 -11.66 40.50 1.42
C ASN A 115 -11.25 39.23 0.68
N LEU A 116 -11.12 38.08 1.35
CA LEU A 116 -10.60 36.85 0.74
C LEU A 116 -11.62 35.71 0.65
N ILE A 117 -12.67 35.73 1.47
CA ILE A 117 -13.74 34.71 1.44
C ILE A 117 -14.83 35.09 0.43
N THR A 118 -15.31 34.09 -0.30
CA THR A 118 -16.49 34.15 -1.19
C THR A 118 -17.44 33.01 -0.88
N ASN A 119 -18.73 33.17 -1.17
CA ASN A 119 -19.65 32.04 -1.09
C ASN A 119 -19.44 31.06 -2.26
N LEU A 120 -19.55 29.76 -2.01
CA LEU A 120 -19.26 28.70 -3.00
C LEU A 120 -20.17 28.79 -4.23
N GLU A 121 -21.40 29.29 -4.08
CA GLU A 121 -22.34 29.56 -5.17
C GLU A 121 -21.75 30.48 -6.25
N GLN A 122 -20.77 31.34 -5.92
CA GLN A 122 -20.10 32.19 -6.91
C GLN A 122 -19.24 31.39 -7.90
N PHE A 123 -18.86 30.17 -7.55
CA PHE A 123 -18.14 29.24 -8.43
C PHE A 123 -19.08 28.31 -9.20
N GLN A 124 -20.39 28.54 -9.16
CA GLN A 124 -21.35 27.75 -9.90
C GLN A 124 -21.38 28.12 -11.39
N GLY A 125 -21.22 27.12 -12.25
CA GLY A 125 -21.33 27.32 -13.70
C GLY A 125 -20.83 26.13 -14.52
N ASN A 126 -20.75 26.30 -15.84
CA ASN A 126 -20.25 25.25 -16.73
C ASN A 126 -18.72 25.25 -16.74
N SER A 127 -18.10 24.14 -16.33
CA SER A 127 -16.64 23.95 -16.39
C SER A 127 -16.17 23.74 -17.83
N GLN A 128 -15.88 24.85 -18.53
CA GLN A 128 -15.35 24.83 -19.90
C GLN A 128 -13.84 25.08 -19.97
N GLN A 129 -13.27 25.74 -18.95
CA GLN A 129 -11.87 26.13 -18.89
C GLN A 129 -11.31 25.87 -17.49
N LEU A 130 -9.99 25.94 -17.36
CA LEU A 130 -9.31 25.88 -16.07
C LEU A 130 -9.80 27.05 -15.19
N GLY A 131 -9.95 26.82 -13.88
CA GLY A 131 -10.45 27.82 -12.94
C GLY A 131 -11.08 27.15 -11.71
N LEU A 132 -11.97 27.87 -11.03
CA LEU A 132 -12.74 27.36 -9.89
C LEU A 132 -14.20 27.01 -10.26
N ILE A 133 -14.67 27.43 -11.44
CA ILE A 133 -16.08 27.26 -11.83
C ILE A 133 -16.43 25.77 -12.04
N TYR A 134 -17.51 25.31 -11.40
CA TYR A 134 -17.98 23.93 -11.47
C TYR A 134 -19.51 23.81 -11.47
N ASN A 135 -20.03 22.73 -12.06
CA ASN A 135 -21.47 22.55 -12.25
C ASN A 135 -22.13 21.89 -11.02
N PHE A 136 -22.30 22.68 -9.95
CA PHE A 136 -22.92 22.22 -8.71
C PHE A 136 -24.44 21.96 -8.82
N ASN A 137 -25.13 22.66 -9.73
CA ASN A 137 -26.59 22.50 -9.96
C ASN A 137 -26.98 21.21 -10.65
N ARG A 138 -26.01 20.48 -11.20
CA ARG A 138 -26.30 19.24 -11.91
C ARG A 138 -26.76 18.18 -10.91
N GLN A 139 -28.04 17.86 -10.94
CA GLN A 139 -28.54 16.63 -10.36
C GLN A 139 -28.10 15.46 -11.24
N PHE A 140 -27.50 14.45 -10.61
CA PHE A 140 -27.11 13.21 -11.28
C PHE A 140 -28.20 12.18 -11.06
N THR A 141 -29.01 11.95 -12.10
CA THR A 141 -30.14 11.02 -12.09
C THR A 141 -29.79 9.68 -12.75
N ASN A 142 -30.67 8.68 -12.60
CA ASN A 142 -30.52 7.35 -13.19
C ASN A 142 -29.25 6.59 -12.74
N LEU A 143 -28.75 6.87 -11.54
CA LEU A 143 -27.65 6.08 -10.98
C LEU A 143 -28.23 4.76 -10.51
N GLN A 144 -27.62 3.66 -10.92
CA GLN A 144 -28.11 2.33 -10.60
C GLN A 144 -27.05 1.48 -9.95
N LYS A 145 -27.47 0.59 -9.05
CA LYS A 145 -26.71 -0.60 -8.68
C LYS A 145 -27.53 -1.86 -8.95
N GLN A 146 -26.87 -2.93 -9.38
CA GLN A 146 -27.54 -4.18 -9.75
C GLN A 146 -26.89 -5.38 -9.04
N LYS A 147 -27.71 -6.28 -8.52
CA LYS A 147 -27.25 -7.44 -7.74
C LYS A 147 -26.61 -8.50 -8.65
N LEU A 148 -25.59 -9.15 -8.13
CA LEU A 148 -24.97 -10.35 -8.69
C LEU A 148 -25.29 -11.56 -7.82
N SER A 149 -25.20 -12.73 -8.43
CA SER A 149 -25.35 -14.02 -7.76
C SER A 149 -24.25 -15.00 -8.16
N ILE A 150 -23.96 -15.96 -7.29
CA ILE A 150 -23.00 -17.04 -7.50
C ILE A 150 -23.74 -18.37 -7.48
N ASP A 151 -23.84 -18.99 -8.66
CA ASP A 151 -24.52 -20.26 -8.86
C ASP A 151 -23.63 -21.23 -9.66
N LYS A 152 -23.34 -22.40 -9.06
CA LYS A 152 -22.50 -23.44 -9.71
C LYS A 152 -23.30 -24.27 -10.72
N ASN A 153 -24.64 -24.19 -10.70
CA ASN A 153 -25.52 -25.01 -11.54
C ASN A 153 -25.87 -24.34 -12.88
N ARG A 154 -25.54 -23.06 -13.07
CA ARG A 154 -25.83 -22.31 -14.30
C ARG A 154 -24.72 -22.47 -15.33
N PHE A 155 -25.09 -22.47 -16.61
CA PHE A 155 -24.13 -22.51 -17.72
C PHE A 155 -23.17 -21.32 -17.68
N GLY A 156 -21.87 -21.57 -17.83
CA GLY A 156 -20.87 -20.50 -17.73
C GLY A 156 -20.98 -19.42 -18.82
N GLY A 157 -21.55 -19.71 -20.00
CA GLY A 157 -21.84 -18.70 -21.02
C GLY A 157 -22.90 -17.66 -20.61
N GLU A 158 -23.69 -17.95 -19.57
CA GLU A 158 -24.61 -16.96 -18.99
C GLU A 158 -23.90 -15.98 -18.06
N SER A 159 -22.73 -16.34 -17.54
CA SER A 159 -22.02 -15.55 -16.54
C SER A 159 -21.54 -14.20 -17.09
N LEU A 160 -21.56 -13.21 -16.21
CA LEU A 160 -21.12 -11.85 -16.50
C LEU A 160 -19.63 -11.69 -16.21
N LEU A 161 -19.18 -12.26 -15.10
CA LEU A 161 -17.82 -12.16 -14.58
C LEU A 161 -17.28 -13.53 -14.20
N LYS A 162 -15.96 -13.65 -14.24
CA LYS A 162 -15.18 -14.84 -13.90
C LYS A 162 -14.09 -14.51 -12.91
N PHE A 163 -13.91 -15.35 -11.91
CA PHE A 163 -12.88 -15.22 -10.88
C PHE A 163 -12.18 -16.55 -10.69
N HIS A 164 -10.84 -16.53 -10.73
CA HIS A 164 -10.06 -17.68 -10.31
C HIS A 164 -9.58 -17.46 -8.88
N LYS A 165 -9.96 -18.39 -8.01
CA LYS A 165 -9.59 -18.39 -6.59
C LYS A 165 -8.49 -19.41 -6.37
N VAL A 166 -7.57 -19.11 -5.45
CA VAL A 166 -6.64 -20.10 -4.89
C VAL A 166 -6.79 -20.17 -3.39
N THR A 167 -6.88 -21.37 -2.86
CA THR A 167 -6.83 -21.66 -1.42
C THR A 167 -5.58 -22.48 -1.14
N ILE A 168 -4.74 -22.02 -0.22
CA ILE A 168 -3.56 -22.74 0.26
C ILE A 168 -3.87 -23.20 1.68
N SER A 169 -3.86 -24.51 1.91
CA SER A 169 -4.14 -25.10 3.23
C SER A 169 -2.90 -25.83 3.71
N VAL A 170 -2.35 -25.44 4.87
CA VAL A 170 -1.22 -26.08 5.53
C VAL A 170 -1.77 -26.86 6.72
N GLN A 171 -1.47 -28.16 6.77
CA GLN A 171 -1.99 -29.07 7.79
C GLN A 171 -0.88 -29.45 8.78
N HIS A 172 -1.26 -30.06 9.90
CA HIS A 172 -0.35 -30.54 10.94
C HIS A 172 0.49 -29.43 11.62
N ILE A 173 0.00 -28.18 11.65
CA ILE A 173 0.77 -27.05 12.23
C ILE A 173 1.05 -27.23 13.73
N ASN A 174 0.15 -27.92 14.45
CA ASN A 174 0.28 -28.14 15.89
C ASN A 174 1.34 -29.20 16.24
N SER A 175 1.58 -30.17 15.34
CA SER A 175 2.59 -31.21 15.54
C SER A 175 3.96 -30.80 15.01
N PHE A 176 4.10 -29.60 14.43
CA PHE A 176 5.35 -29.15 13.85
C PHE A 176 6.52 -29.15 14.84
N GLN A 177 6.30 -28.67 16.07
CA GLN A 177 7.34 -28.64 17.11
C GLN A 177 7.82 -30.05 17.45
N SER A 178 6.88 -30.98 17.72
CA SER A 178 7.21 -32.38 18.00
C SER A 178 7.86 -33.09 16.81
N GLU A 179 7.44 -32.80 15.58
CA GLU A 179 8.04 -33.38 14.37
C GLU A 179 9.44 -32.83 14.11
N LEU A 180 9.68 -31.54 14.39
CA LEU A 180 11.01 -30.94 14.29
C LEU A 180 11.94 -31.54 15.34
N GLN A 181 11.48 -31.66 16.60
CA GLN A 181 12.24 -32.29 17.69
C GLN A 181 12.60 -33.73 17.34
N ALA A 182 11.61 -34.56 16.98
CA ALA A 182 11.85 -35.94 16.57
C ALA A 182 12.80 -36.04 15.36
N GLY A 183 12.76 -35.06 14.44
CA GLY A 183 13.72 -34.96 13.35
C GLY A 183 15.15 -34.78 13.82
N VAL A 184 15.38 -33.93 14.83
CA VAL A 184 16.71 -33.69 15.41
C VAL A 184 17.17 -34.90 16.24
N GLU A 185 16.29 -35.52 17.03
CA GLU A 185 16.56 -36.76 17.77
C GLU A 185 17.02 -37.88 16.82
N ASN A 186 16.28 -38.10 15.72
CA ASN A 186 16.66 -39.08 14.71
C ASN A 186 18.01 -38.77 14.06
N TYR A 187 18.38 -37.49 13.93
CA TYR A 187 19.69 -37.11 13.43
C TYR A 187 20.80 -37.43 14.45
N ILE A 188 20.58 -37.13 15.74
CA ILE A 188 21.49 -37.48 16.83
C ILE A 188 21.74 -38.99 16.87
N ASP A 189 20.67 -39.79 16.77
CA ASP A 189 20.77 -41.25 16.90
C ASP A 189 21.44 -41.93 15.70
N ASN A 190 21.19 -41.43 14.48
CA ASN A 190 21.57 -42.14 13.25
C ASN A 190 22.75 -41.53 12.50
N GLU A 191 23.04 -40.23 12.68
CA GLU A 191 24.00 -39.49 11.85
C GLU A 191 25.12 -38.81 12.66
N VAL A 192 24.93 -38.55 13.96
CA VAL A 192 25.97 -37.99 14.84
C VAL A 192 26.88 -39.10 15.37
N THR A 193 28.20 -38.94 15.20
CA THR A 193 29.19 -39.89 15.73
C THR A 193 29.52 -39.53 17.18
N CYS A 194 28.81 -40.14 18.13
CA CYS A 194 29.09 -40.01 19.57
C CYS A 194 30.16 -41.01 20.01
N SER A 195 31.05 -40.60 20.90
CA SER A 195 32.14 -41.44 21.45
C SER A 195 31.64 -42.36 22.56
N SER A 196 30.50 -42.05 23.17
CA SER A 196 29.86 -42.84 24.22
C SER A 196 28.33 -42.67 24.21
N GLU A 197 27.61 -43.57 24.89
CA GLU A 197 26.16 -43.42 25.08
C GLU A 197 25.83 -42.22 25.98
N THR A 198 26.72 -41.90 26.93
CA THR A 198 26.57 -40.72 27.82
C THR A 198 26.61 -39.41 27.04
N GLU A 199 27.47 -39.29 26.02
CA GLU A 199 27.48 -38.11 25.14
C GLU A 199 26.17 -38.00 24.34
N ARG A 200 25.55 -39.13 23.97
CA ARG A 200 24.27 -39.14 23.27
C ARG A 200 23.13 -38.72 24.21
N GLU A 201 23.12 -39.22 25.44
CA GLU A 201 22.16 -38.81 26.48
C GLU A 201 22.27 -37.31 26.77
N GLU A 202 23.48 -36.77 26.90
CA GLU A 202 23.73 -35.33 27.11
C GLU A 202 23.19 -34.47 25.95
N LEU A 203 23.37 -34.91 24.69
CA LEU A 203 22.79 -34.20 23.53
C LEU A 203 21.26 -34.18 23.53
N HIS A 204 20.61 -35.25 24.00
CA HIS A 204 19.15 -35.29 24.15
C HIS A 204 18.68 -34.34 25.26
N GLU A 205 19.38 -34.30 26.41
CA GLU A 205 19.08 -33.35 27.49
C GLU A 205 19.20 -31.89 27.02
N ILE A 206 20.26 -31.55 26.28
CA ILE A 206 20.46 -30.19 25.74
C ILE A 206 19.38 -29.85 24.70
N LEU A 207 18.97 -30.81 23.87
CA LEU A 207 17.88 -30.59 22.92
C LEU A 207 16.56 -30.29 23.65
N GLU A 208 16.25 -31.02 24.73
CA GLU A 208 15.08 -30.73 25.56
C GLU A 208 15.13 -29.31 26.13
N GLU A 209 16.29 -28.87 26.66
CA GLU A 209 16.49 -27.49 27.12
C GLU A 209 16.27 -26.45 26.01
N GLU A 210 16.78 -26.69 24.79
CA GLU A 210 16.60 -25.81 23.64
C GLU A 210 15.13 -25.76 23.16
N VAL A 211 14.38 -26.85 23.30
CA VAL A 211 12.94 -26.88 22.97
C VAL A 211 12.11 -26.08 23.99
N GLU A 212 12.50 -26.08 25.27
CA GLU A 212 11.83 -25.31 26.32
C GLU A 212 12.19 -23.81 26.28
N ASN A 213 13.41 -23.47 25.84
CA ASN A 213 13.88 -22.09 25.79
C ASN A 213 13.36 -21.31 24.57
N ASN A 214 12.41 -20.39 24.77
CA ASN A 214 11.83 -19.56 23.70
C ASN A 214 12.82 -18.68 22.89
N GLU A 215 14.06 -18.50 23.36
CA GLU A 215 15.11 -17.72 22.68
C GLU A 215 16.18 -18.61 22.01
N SER A 216 16.01 -19.93 22.06
CA SER A 216 16.87 -20.96 21.46
C SER A 216 17.01 -20.85 19.95
N GLU A 217 17.98 -21.55 19.38
CA GLU A 217 18.08 -21.69 17.91
C GLU A 217 16.89 -22.47 17.34
N PHE A 218 16.37 -23.42 18.10
CA PHE A 218 15.19 -24.22 17.76
C PHE A 218 13.96 -23.33 17.53
N HIS A 219 13.63 -22.45 18.48
CA HIS A 219 12.51 -21.51 18.35
C HIS A 219 12.73 -20.48 17.24
N LYS A 220 13.99 -20.08 16.98
CA LYS A 220 14.30 -19.20 15.84
C LYS A 220 13.98 -19.88 14.51
N LEU A 221 14.35 -21.15 14.32
CA LEU A 221 14.01 -21.90 13.11
C LEU A 221 12.49 -22.04 12.96
N GLN A 222 11.77 -22.36 14.04
CA GLN A 222 10.31 -22.43 14.05
C GLN A 222 9.67 -21.10 13.61
N ARG A 223 10.14 -19.97 14.13
CA ARG A 223 9.67 -18.62 13.73
C ARG A 223 9.97 -18.32 12.26
N ILE A 224 11.10 -18.78 11.72
CA ILE A 224 11.45 -18.61 10.30
C ILE A 224 10.47 -19.39 9.41
N VAL A 225 10.22 -20.66 9.73
CA VAL A 225 9.26 -21.50 8.99
C VAL A 225 7.87 -20.87 9.05
N ASP A 226 7.46 -20.40 10.22
CA ASP A 226 6.18 -19.73 10.42
C ASP A 226 6.04 -18.48 9.54
N GLN A 227 7.01 -17.57 9.55
CA GLN A 227 6.87 -16.23 8.97
C GLN A 227 7.18 -16.11 7.47
N GLU A 228 8.04 -16.99 6.93
CA GLU A 228 8.59 -16.82 5.58
C GLU A 228 8.06 -17.85 4.57
N THR A 229 7.50 -18.98 5.03
CA THR A 229 7.09 -20.09 4.15
C THR A 229 5.92 -19.76 3.24
N LEU A 230 4.98 -18.90 3.68
CA LEU A 230 3.86 -18.47 2.85
C LEU A 230 4.33 -17.80 1.55
N GLY A 231 5.47 -17.11 1.55
CA GLY A 231 6.08 -16.55 0.36
C GLY A 231 6.43 -17.63 -0.67
N LYS A 232 7.07 -18.72 -0.22
CA LYS A 232 7.38 -19.88 -1.08
C LYS A 232 6.12 -20.59 -1.57
N LEU A 233 5.11 -20.75 -0.71
CA LEU A 233 3.82 -21.34 -1.09
C LEU A 233 3.10 -20.51 -2.15
N LYS A 234 3.13 -19.17 -2.04
CA LYS A 234 2.61 -18.28 -3.08
C LYS A 234 3.34 -18.44 -4.41
N LYS A 235 4.67 -18.63 -4.39
CA LYS A 235 5.46 -18.92 -5.60
C LYS A 235 5.06 -20.26 -6.21
N GLU A 236 4.91 -21.30 -5.39
CA GLU A 236 4.45 -22.62 -5.81
C GLU A 236 3.04 -22.59 -6.41
N ALA A 237 2.12 -21.83 -5.79
CA ALA A 237 0.77 -21.64 -6.29
C ALA A 237 0.74 -20.97 -7.67
N LYS A 238 1.65 -20.02 -7.96
CA LYS A 238 1.81 -19.45 -9.31
C LYS A 238 2.18 -20.54 -10.33
N ILE A 239 3.13 -21.41 -10.02
CA ILE A 239 3.55 -22.49 -10.93
C ILE A 239 2.46 -23.56 -11.07
N THR A 240 1.78 -23.89 -9.97
CA THR A 240 0.65 -24.84 -9.95
C THR A 240 -0.51 -24.33 -10.80
N TYR A 241 -0.81 -23.03 -10.76
CA TYR A 241 -1.82 -22.45 -11.63
C TYR A 241 -1.47 -22.50 -13.12
N LEU A 242 -0.19 -22.42 -13.50
CA LEU A 242 0.22 -22.70 -14.89
C LEU A 242 -0.08 -24.15 -15.28
N THR A 243 0.13 -25.10 -14.36
CA THR A 243 -0.20 -26.52 -14.57
C THR A 243 -1.71 -26.70 -14.76
N TYR A 244 -2.51 -26.13 -13.86
CA TYR A 244 -3.97 -26.12 -13.97
C TYR A 244 -4.46 -25.60 -15.33
N ILE A 245 -3.83 -24.57 -15.88
CA ILE A 245 -4.18 -24.06 -17.21
C ILE A 245 -3.76 -25.03 -18.31
N ILE A 246 -2.53 -25.57 -18.25
CA ILE A 246 -2.05 -26.57 -19.22
C ILE A 246 -3.02 -27.75 -19.29
N ASP A 247 -3.51 -28.23 -18.15
CA ASP A 247 -4.44 -29.36 -18.07
C ASP A 247 -5.82 -29.05 -18.69
N ASN A 248 -6.18 -27.75 -18.80
CA ASN A 248 -7.52 -27.31 -19.21
C ASN A 248 -7.55 -26.48 -20.52
N ILE A 249 -6.41 -26.06 -21.08
CA ILE A 249 -6.36 -25.17 -22.25
C ILE A 249 -6.69 -25.90 -23.57
N GLY A 250 -6.65 -27.23 -23.60
CA GLY A 250 -6.97 -28.03 -24.79
C GLY A 250 -5.95 -27.84 -25.94
N SER A 251 -6.17 -28.54 -27.06
CA SER A 251 -5.18 -28.69 -28.15
C SER A 251 -5.26 -27.66 -29.29
N VAL A 252 -6.00 -26.55 -29.11
CA VAL A 252 -6.36 -25.64 -30.23
C VAL A 252 -5.18 -24.79 -30.75
N ASP A 253 -4.14 -24.58 -29.95
CA ASP A 253 -2.90 -23.89 -30.36
C ASP A 253 -1.67 -24.62 -29.78
N ALA A 254 -1.14 -25.58 -30.54
CA ALA A 254 -0.03 -26.42 -30.11
C ALA A 254 1.23 -25.59 -29.78
N THR A 255 1.48 -24.52 -30.54
CA THR A 255 2.64 -23.65 -30.34
C THR A 255 2.51 -22.85 -29.04
N ALA A 256 1.35 -22.25 -28.78
CA ALA A 256 1.13 -21.51 -27.54
C ALA A 256 1.17 -22.43 -26.31
N LEU A 257 0.65 -23.66 -26.43
CA LEU A 257 0.76 -24.68 -25.39
C LEU A 257 2.23 -25.01 -25.10
N ILE A 258 3.06 -25.18 -26.13
CA ILE A 258 4.49 -25.40 -25.97
C ILE A 258 5.14 -24.22 -25.23
N TYR A 259 4.86 -22.96 -25.62
CA TYR A 259 5.42 -21.81 -24.91
C TYR A 259 4.96 -21.70 -23.45
N LEU A 260 3.72 -22.09 -23.14
CA LEU A 260 3.23 -22.16 -21.76
C LEU A 260 3.95 -23.26 -20.96
N GLN A 261 4.16 -24.43 -21.56
CA GLN A 261 4.95 -25.52 -20.98
C GLN A 261 6.40 -25.11 -20.77
N THR A 262 7.00 -24.39 -21.72
CA THR A 262 8.35 -23.83 -21.63
C THR A 262 8.42 -22.87 -20.45
N LEU A 263 7.51 -21.89 -20.34
CA LEU A 263 7.47 -20.96 -19.21
C LEU A 263 7.40 -21.71 -17.88
N ARG A 264 6.47 -22.66 -17.73
CA ARG A 264 6.36 -23.48 -16.51
C ARG A 264 7.68 -24.21 -16.22
N ARG A 265 8.29 -24.84 -17.23
CA ARG A 265 9.56 -25.57 -17.08
C ARG A 265 10.69 -24.63 -16.66
N ARG A 266 10.84 -23.45 -17.28
CA ARG A 266 11.87 -22.47 -16.93
C ARG A 266 11.73 -21.98 -15.49
N LEU A 267 10.50 -21.74 -15.02
CA LEU A 267 10.27 -21.37 -13.62
C LEU A 267 10.68 -22.50 -12.65
N ARG A 268 10.41 -23.76 -12.99
CA ARG A 268 10.90 -24.92 -12.22
C ARG A 268 12.41 -25.06 -12.26
N LEU A 269 13.04 -24.80 -13.40
CA LEU A 269 14.50 -24.83 -13.53
C LEU A 269 15.18 -23.77 -12.65
N ILE A 270 14.57 -22.59 -12.49
CA ILE A 270 15.06 -21.59 -11.55
C ILE A 270 15.06 -22.14 -10.11
N GLU A 271 13.99 -22.79 -9.67
CA GLU A 271 13.94 -23.42 -8.33
C GLU A 271 15.03 -24.49 -8.19
N TYR A 272 15.12 -25.38 -9.18
CA TYR A 272 16.10 -26.46 -9.21
C TYR A 272 17.54 -25.92 -9.17
N TYR A 273 17.81 -24.83 -9.88
CA TYR A 273 19.12 -24.20 -9.94
C TYR A 273 19.51 -23.56 -8.60
N ILE A 274 18.61 -22.81 -7.96
CA ILE A 274 18.92 -22.12 -6.69
C ILE A 274 18.94 -23.06 -5.48
N THR A 275 18.37 -24.26 -5.60
CA THR A 275 18.30 -25.27 -4.52
C THR A 275 19.28 -26.44 -4.66
N HIS A 276 20.19 -26.37 -5.66
CA HIS A 276 21.23 -27.37 -5.91
C HIS A 276 22.10 -27.64 -4.69
N GLN A 277 22.25 -28.91 -4.29
CA GLN A 277 22.95 -29.28 -3.06
C GLN A 277 24.48 -29.16 -3.17
N ASP A 278 25.05 -29.41 -4.34
CA ASP A 278 26.51 -29.46 -4.53
C ASP A 278 27.19 -28.09 -4.68
N LYS A 279 26.42 -26.99 -4.63
CA LYS A 279 26.95 -25.63 -4.77
C LYS A 279 26.98 -24.88 -3.46
N ALA A 280 28.11 -24.27 -3.15
CA ALA A 280 28.28 -23.44 -1.97
C ALA A 280 27.41 -22.17 -2.08
N TYR A 281 27.08 -21.57 -0.94
CA TYR A 281 26.26 -20.35 -0.92
C TYR A 281 26.90 -19.19 -1.70
N ALA A 282 28.22 -19.01 -1.55
CA ALA A 282 28.99 -17.99 -2.26
C ALA A 282 29.04 -18.20 -3.78
N ASP A 283 28.71 -19.40 -4.28
CA ASP A 283 28.71 -19.68 -5.72
C ASP A 283 27.65 -18.88 -6.48
N TYR A 284 26.67 -18.31 -5.77
CA TYR A 284 25.56 -17.56 -6.34
C TYR A 284 25.75 -16.05 -6.21
N ASP A 285 26.88 -15.60 -5.66
CA ASP A 285 27.21 -14.18 -5.56
C ASP A 285 27.65 -13.63 -6.91
N VAL A 286 27.03 -12.52 -7.30
CA VAL A 286 27.30 -11.80 -8.53
C VAL A 286 27.38 -10.30 -8.29
N TYR A 287 28.14 -9.60 -9.13
CA TYR A 287 28.51 -8.21 -8.93
C TYR A 287 28.22 -7.37 -10.17
N TYR A 288 27.65 -6.18 -10.00
CA TYR A 288 27.45 -5.20 -11.06
C TYR A 288 27.49 -3.78 -10.51
N ALA A 289 28.27 -2.90 -11.14
CA ALA A 289 28.36 -1.48 -10.79
C ALA A 289 28.57 -1.17 -9.28
N GLY A 290 29.27 -2.06 -8.55
CA GLY A 290 29.57 -1.93 -7.12
C GLY A 290 28.53 -2.55 -6.18
N ALA A 291 27.47 -3.19 -6.70
CA ALA A 291 26.48 -3.89 -5.92
C ALA A 291 26.63 -5.41 -6.02
N THR A 292 26.33 -6.11 -4.93
CA THR A 292 26.36 -7.58 -4.85
C THR A 292 24.97 -8.15 -4.65
N VAL A 293 24.68 -9.28 -5.28
CA VAL A 293 23.44 -10.05 -5.08
C VAL A 293 23.78 -11.53 -5.00
N ASN A 294 23.20 -12.23 -4.03
CA ASN A 294 23.12 -13.68 -4.05
C ASN A 294 21.83 -14.12 -4.76
N TYR A 295 21.94 -14.93 -5.82
CA TYR A 295 20.76 -15.37 -6.56
C TYR A 295 19.84 -16.30 -5.75
N ARG A 296 20.35 -17.09 -4.80
CA ARG A 296 19.50 -17.94 -3.94
C ARG A 296 18.53 -17.08 -3.12
N ASP A 297 19.05 -16.05 -2.46
CA ASP A 297 18.27 -15.15 -1.60
C ASP A 297 17.20 -14.36 -2.37
N VAL A 298 17.56 -13.88 -3.56
CA VAL A 298 16.64 -13.10 -4.38
C VAL A 298 15.48 -13.97 -4.86
N PHE A 299 15.78 -15.14 -5.39
CA PHE A 299 14.79 -15.98 -6.04
C PHE A 299 14.04 -16.90 -5.08
N ALA A 300 14.43 -16.99 -3.81
CA ALA A 300 13.60 -17.65 -2.78
C ALA A 300 12.25 -16.93 -2.52
N ARG A 301 12.12 -15.66 -2.91
CA ARG A 301 10.93 -14.82 -2.63
C ARG A 301 9.81 -15.00 -3.65
N ALA A 302 8.56 -14.76 -3.22
CA ALA A 302 7.36 -14.94 -4.03
C ALA A 302 7.29 -14.00 -5.25
N GLU A 303 7.76 -12.77 -5.07
CA GLU A 303 7.70 -11.67 -6.03
C GLU A 303 8.88 -11.66 -7.02
N ALA A 304 9.85 -12.56 -6.86
CA ALA A 304 11.06 -12.59 -7.68
C ALA A 304 10.78 -12.73 -9.19
N VAL A 305 9.65 -13.35 -9.55
CA VAL A 305 9.21 -13.59 -10.93
C VAL A 305 8.24 -12.53 -11.45
N ASP A 306 7.81 -11.57 -10.61
CA ASP A 306 6.72 -10.63 -10.96
C ASP A 306 7.12 -9.60 -12.02
N SER A 307 8.42 -9.48 -12.32
CA SER A 307 8.91 -8.67 -13.44
C SER A 307 8.68 -9.27 -14.81
N LEU A 308 8.36 -10.57 -14.91
CA LEU A 308 8.09 -11.20 -16.20
C LEU A 308 6.91 -10.52 -16.92
N PRO A 309 6.92 -10.49 -18.27
CA PRO A 309 5.83 -9.98 -19.08
C PRO A 309 4.54 -10.81 -18.94
N ILE A 310 4.66 -12.14 -18.87
CA ILE A 310 3.55 -13.07 -18.66
C ILE A 310 3.86 -13.95 -17.46
N VAL A 311 3.07 -13.79 -16.39
CA VAL A 311 3.18 -14.59 -15.17
C VAL A 311 1.87 -14.49 -14.38
N PRO A 312 1.46 -15.56 -13.65
CA PRO A 312 0.41 -15.47 -12.65
C PRO A 312 0.77 -14.52 -11.52
N ILE A 313 -0.23 -13.82 -11.01
CA ILE A 313 -0.14 -12.91 -9.86
C ILE A 313 -1.22 -13.33 -8.87
N ILE A 314 -0.80 -13.55 -7.63
CA ILE A 314 -1.70 -13.72 -6.49
C ILE A 314 -2.04 -12.32 -5.97
N ALA A 315 -3.31 -11.97 -5.92
CA ALA A 315 -3.78 -10.63 -5.60
C ALA A 315 -5.07 -10.66 -4.75
N GLY A 316 -5.09 -9.82 -3.72
CA GLY A 316 -6.17 -9.74 -2.73
C GLY A 316 -6.14 -10.94 -1.77
N ILE A 317 -6.12 -10.67 -0.46
CA ILE A 317 -6.30 -11.66 0.59
C ILE A 317 -7.79 -11.66 0.94
N LEU A 318 -8.48 -12.74 0.59
CA LEU A 318 -9.93 -12.85 0.77
C LEU A 318 -10.29 -13.45 2.13
N GLY A 319 -9.36 -14.17 2.75
CA GLY A 319 -9.53 -14.76 4.06
C GLY A 319 -8.28 -15.49 4.51
N GLU A 320 -8.16 -15.60 5.82
CA GLU A 320 -7.15 -16.36 6.55
C GLU A 320 -7.86 -16.98 7.75
N ASN A 321 -7.66 -18.28 7.97
CA ASN A 321 -8.33 -19.02 9.04
C ASN A 321 -7.38 -20.09 9.59
N THR A 322 -7.35 -20.22 10.91
CA THR A 322 -6.52 -21.20 11.61
C THR A 322 -7.42 -22.07 12.49
N ASP A 323 -7.60 -23.31 12.09
CA ASP A 323 -8.28 -24.34 12.88
C ASP A 323 -7.26 -25.07 13.76
N ARG A 324 -7.09 -24.60 14.99
CA ARG A 324 -6.21 -25.24 15.99
C ARG A 324 -6.69 -26.61 16.45
N GLU A 325 -7.95 -27.00 16.28
CA GLU A 325 -8.38 -28.36 16.62
C GLU A 325 -7.91 -29.36 15.56
N ARG A 326 -7.94 -28.95 14.28
CA ARG A 326 -7.47 -29.78 13.16
C ARG A 326 -5.99 -29.59 12.84
N GLY A 327 -5.34 -28.59 13.44
CA GLY A 327 -3.98 -28.19 13.10
C GLY A 327 -3.86 -27.70 11.66
N GLU A 328 -4.85 -26.95 11.16
CA GLU A 328 -4.90 -26.50 9.76
C GLU A 328 -4.97 -24.97 9.66
N THR A 329 -4.08 -24.37 8.86
CA THR A 329 -4.13 -22.95 8.49
C THR A 329 -4.45 -22.81 7.00
N GLN A 330 -5.45 -22.00 6.67
CA GLN A 330 -5.91 -21.75 5.30
C GLN A 330 -5.75 -20.29 4.91
N PHE A 331 -5.24 -20.05 3.70
CA PHE A 331 -5.13 -18.73 3.09
C PHE A 331 -5.87 -18.70 1.75
N ILE A 332 -6.75 -17.72 1.57
CA ILE A 332 -7.59 -17.58 0.37
C ILE A 332 -7.18 -16.33 -0.39
N PHE A 333 -6.84 -16.48 -1.67
CA PHE A 333 -6.41 -15.37 -2.53
C PHE A 333 -7.11 -15.36 -3.88
N GLY A 334 -7.06 -14.21 -4.55
CA GLY A 334 -7.40 -14.10 -5.96
C GLY A 334 -6.24 -14.39 -6.90
N LEU A 335 -6.53 -14.97 -8.07
CA LEU A 335 -5.57 -15.21 -9.14
C LEU A 335 -5.86 -14.32 -10.35
N LYS A 336 -4.81 -13.70 -10.90
CA LYS A 336 -4.84 -13.01 -12.20
C LYS A 336 -3.56 -13.25 -12.98
N PHE A 337 -3.54 -12.82 -14.23
CA PHE A 337 -2.35 -12.80 -15.07
C PHE A 337 -1.86 -11.38 -15.33
N LYS A 338 -0.54 -11.25 -15.41
CA LYS A 338 0.12 -10.14 -16.07
C LYS A 338 0.22 -10.43 -17.58
N PHE A 339 -0.07 -9.44 -18.43
CA PHE A 339 -0.16 -9.60 -19.89
C PHE A 339 0.71 -8.61 -20.69
N ASN A 340 1.96 -8.41 -20.27
CA ASN A 340 2.93 -7.54 -20.91
C ASN A 340 2.40 -6.12 -21.20
N ASN A 341 1.53 -5.60 -20.34
CA ASN A 341 0.92 -4.29 -20.53
C ASN A 341 1.95 -3.16 -20.29
N PRO A 342 1.75 -1.98 -20.89
CA PRO A 342 2.56 -0.79 -20.64
C PRO A 342 2.77 -0.44 -19.17
N VAL A 343 4.02 -0.13 -18.79
CA VAL A 343 4.36 0.42 -17.49
C VAL A 343 4.09 1.93 -17.50
N GLN A 344 2.91 2.33 -17.01
CA GLN A 344 2.37 3.70 -17.15
C GLN A 344 3.26 4.78 -16.51
N ASN A 345 3.91 4.48 -15.39
CA ASN A 345 4.79 5.43 -14.68
C ASN A 345 6.20 5.55 -15.30
N GLN A 346 6.52 4.73 -16.30
CA GLN A 346 7.88 4.61 -16.88
C GLN A 346 7.85 4.64 -18.41
N GLY A 347 7.27 5.68 -18.98
CA GLY A 347 7.30 5.87 -20.43
C GLY A 347 6.19 5.17 -21.22
N GLY A 348 5.47 4.20 -20.64
CA GLY A 348 4.41 3.46 -21.34
C GLY A 348 4.94 2.32 -22.24
N LYS A 349 6.19 1.90 -22.03
CA LYS A 349 6.77 0.72 -22.71
C LYS A 349 6.18 -0.56 -22.15
N SER A 350 6.12 -1.62 -22.97
CA SER A 350 5.67 -2.94 -22.49
C SER A 350 6.57 -3.41 -21.35
N VAL A 351 6.08 -4.31 -20.49
CA VAL A 351 6.89 -4.87 -19.38
C VAL A 351 8.18 -5.50 -19.90
N PHE A 352 8.11 -6.18 -21.04
CA PHE A 352 9.29 -6.76 -21.67
C PHE A 352 10.30 -5.66 -22.04
N ASP A 353 9.88 -4.69 -22.84
CA ASP A 353 10.76 -3.62 -23.34
C ASP A 353 11.32 -2.76 -22.20
N TYR A 354 10.49 -2.46 -21.20
CA TYR A 354 10.92 -1.71 -20.01
C TYR A 354 12.07 -2.41 -19.27
N ASN A 355 11.97 -3.73 -19.07
CA ASN A 355 13.04 -4.47 -18.42
C ASN A 355 14.26 -4.68 -19.34
N LEU A 356 14.09 -4.66 -20.67
CA LEU A 356 15.23 -4.60 -21.58
C LEU A 356 15.95 -3.26 -21.50
N ASP A 357 15.25 -2.13 -21.32
CA ASP A 357 15.93 -0.84 -21.09
C ASP A 357 16.73 -0.85 -19.79
N ILE A 358 16.18 -1.43 -18.71
CA ILE A 358 16.92 -1.61 -17.45
C ILE A 358 18.20 -2.42 -17.68
N LEU A 359 18.18 -3.43 -18.54
CA LEU A 359 19.35 -4.24 -18.86
C LEU A 359 20.31 -3.54 -19.83
N ASN A 360 19.82 -2.60 -20.65
CA ASN A 360 20.59 -1.97 -21.71
C ASN A 360 21.54 -0.89 -21.16
N PRO A 361 22.87 -1.10 -21.18
CA PRO A 361 23.85 -0.12 -20.71
C PRO A 361 23.79 1.21 -21.47
N ASP A 362 23.27 1.19 -22.70
CA ASP A 362 23.19 2.35 -23.58
C ASP A 362 21.87 3.12 -23.43
N SER A 363 20.95 2.66 -22.57
CA SER A 363 19.67 3.37 -22.35
C SER A 363 19.82 4.57 -21.43
N GLU A 364 19.05 5.62 -21.68
CA GLU A 364 19.02 6.82 -20.82
C GLU A 364 18.65 6.49 -19.37
N GLU A 365 17.70 5.57 -19.14
CA GLU A 365 17.29 5.17 -17.80
C GLU A 365 18.45 4.48 -17.08
N HIS A 366 19.11 3.52 -17.73
CA HIS A 366 20.22 2.79 -17.13
C HIS A 366 21.37 3.72 -16.73
N GLN A 367 21.81 4.58 -17.66
CA GLN A 367 22.91 5.51 -17.39
C GLN A 367 22.56 6.53 -16.30
N ARG A 368 21.32 7.03 -16.29
CA ARG A 368 20.88 7.99 -15.28
C ARG A 368 20.85 7.37 -13.88
N GLU A 369 20.26 6.20 -13.73
CA GLU A 369 20.11 5.54 -12.42
C GLU A 369 21.46 5.05 -11.86
N LEU A 370 22.45 4.75 -12.71
CA LEU A 370 23.81 4.45 -12.25
C LEU A 370 24.65 5.69 -11.89
N ARG A 371 24.37 6.85 -12.48
CA ARG A 371 25.00 8.13 -12.11
C ARG A 371 24.44 8.68 -10.80
N ASP A 372 23.19 8.37 -10.50
CA ASP A 372 22.55 8.68 -9.23
C ASP A 372 23.21 7.88 -8.11
N ARG A 373 24.06 8.55 -7.31
CA ARG A 373 24.84 7.91 -6.22
C ARG A 373 23.97 7.15 -5.23
N TYR A 374 22.71 7.50 -5.10
CA TYR A 374 21.79 6.99 -4.09
C TYR A 374 20.95 5.83 -4.61
N ASN A 375 20.49 5.90 -5.86
CA ASN A 375 19.78 4.80 -6.51
C ASN A 375 20.69 3.76 -7.16
N ARG A 376 21.98 4.09 -7.37
CA ARG A 376 22.95 3.23 -8.07
C ARG A 376 22.96 1.79 -7.56
N GLU A 377 23.13 1.57 -6.25
CA GLU A 377 23.20 0.21 -5.71
C GLU A 377 21.87 -0.54 -5.89
N LYS A 378 20.74 0.12 -5.56
CA LYS A 378 19.40 -0.46 -5.71
C LYS A 378 19.09 -0.81 -7.17
N PHE A 379 19.46 0.07 -8.10
CA PHE A 379 19.32 -0.14 -9.53
C PHE A 379 20.25 -1.25 -10.03
N ALA A 380 21.51 -1.26 -9.61
CA ALA A 380 22.46 -2.32 -9.97
C ALA A 380 21.99 -3.70 -9.48
N ARG A 381 21.49 -3.79 -8.24
CA ARG A 381 20.81 -5.01 -7.74
C ARG A 381 19.62 -5.37 -8.63
N LYS A 382 18.84 -4.40 -9.11
CA LYS A 382 17.73 -4.63 -10.04
C LYS A 382 18.24 -5.23 -11.37
N VAL A 383 19.34 -4.72 -11.94
CA VAL A 383 19.97 -5.26 -13.16
C VAL A 383 20.37 -6.72 -12.97
N LEU A 384 21.11 -7.05 -11.90
CA LEU A 384 21.52 -8.42 -11.57
C LEU A 384 20.32 -9.38 -11.50
N ARG A 385 19.25 -8.97 -10.81
CA ARG A 385 18.01 -9.77 -10.74
C ARG A 385 17.37 -9.97 -12.11
N ARG A 386 17.38 -8.95 -12.97
CA ARG A 386 16.74 -9.02 -14.29
C ARG A 386 17.52 -9.89 -15.27
N VAL A 387 18.86 -9.83 -15.26
CA VAL A 387 19.67 -10.62 -16.21
C VAL A 387 19.47 -12.11 -15.96
N PHE A 388 19.52 -12.57 -14.70
CA PHE A 388 19.26 -13.97 -14.36
C PHE A 388 17.86 -14.40 -14.83
N LEU A 389 16.82 -13.68 -14.41
CA LEU A 389 15.45 -14.06 -14.70
C LEU A 389 15.13 -14.07 -16.19
N TYR A 390 15.54 -13.04 -16.92
CA TYR A 390 15.25 -12.92 -18.34
C TYR A 390 16.05 -13.93 -19.15
N TYR A 391 17.32 -14.17 -18.79
CA TYR A 391 18.13 -15.20 -19.42
C TYR A 391 17.51 -16.59 -19.26
N PHE A 392 17.19 -17.00 -18.03
CA PHE A 392 16.59 -18.33 -17.78
C PHE A 392 15.25 -18.54 -18.50
N VAL A 393 14.43 -17.49 -18.62
CA VAL A 393 13.07 -17.60 -19.16
C VAL A 393 13.02 -17.46 -20.68
N PHE A 394 13.86 -16.63 -21.30
CA PHE A 394 13.71 -16.24 -22.71
C PHE A 394 14.81 -16.72 -23.65
N THR A 395 15.89 -17.29 -23.15
CA THR A 395 16.89 -17.92 -24.02
C THR A 395 16.32 -19.15 -24.74
N CYS A 396 16.67 -19.30 -26.00
CA CYS A 396 16.16 -20.33 -26.89
C CYS A 396 17.11 -20.58 -28.06
N ASP A 397 16.82 -21.63 -28.82
CA ASP A 397 17.46 -21.88 -30.11
C ASP A 397 17.04 -20.83 -31.15
N ASP A 398 17.84 -20.69 -32.21
CA ASP A 398 17.58 -19.75 -33.30
C ASP A 398 16.31 -20.17 -34.09
N PRO A 399 15.23 -19.37 -34.07
CA PRO A 399 14.01 -19.68 -34.81
C PRO A 399 14.17 -19.60 -36.33
N GLN A 400 15.27 -19.02 -36.84
CA GLN A 400 15.59 -18.96 -38.27
C GLN A 400 16.38 -20.17 -38.75
N GLN A 401 16.86 -21.02 -37.85
CA GLN A 401 17.59 -22.23 -38.21
C GLN A 401 16.68 -23.23 -38.94
N GLU A 402 17.19 -23.86 -40.00
CA GLU A 402 16.49 -24.90 -40.74
C GLU A 402 16.13 -26.07 -39.81
N GLY A 403 14.85 -26.46 -39.80
CA GLY A 403 14.34 -27.51 -38.91
C GLY A 403 13.94 -27.05 -37.50
N TYR A 404 13.96 -25.74 -37.20
CA TYR A 404 13.45 -25.23 -35.93
C TYR A 404 11.97 -25.59 -35.71
N HIS A 405 11.67 -26.10 -34.51
CA HIS A 405 10.32 -26.34 -34.03
C HIS A 405 10.16 -25.72 -32.63
N PRO A 406 8.99 -25.19 -32.23
CA PRO A 406 8.82 -24.61 -30.88
C PRO A 406 9.17 -25.56 -29.72
N ARG A 407 9.17 -26.88 -29.95
CA ARG A 407 9.63 -27.88 -28.95
C ARG A 407 11.13 -27.77 -28.63
N ASN A 408 11.93 -27.22 -29.54
CA ASN A 408 13.33 -26.91 -29.31
C ASN A 408 13.46 -25.95 -28.12
N ASP A 409 12.66 -24.88 -28.07
CA ASP A 409 12.59 -23.98 -26.91
C ASP A 409 12.19 -24.70 -25.61
N LEU A 410 11.27 -25.66 -25.70
CA LEU A 410 10.87 -26.45 -24.54
C LEU A 410 12.03 -27.30 -24.05
N ASN A 411 12.90 -27.81 -24.91
CA ASN A 411 14.00 -28.71 -24.55
C ASN A 411 15.31 -27.98 -24.21
N TYR A 412 15.53 -26.75 -24.72
CA TYR A 412 16.75 -25.98 -24.52
C TYR A 412 17.14 -25.82 -23.03
N ASP A 413 18.33 -26.20 -22.59
CA ASP A 413 18.74 -26.07 -21.19
C ASP A 413 19.50 -24.75 -20.95
N PRO A 414 18.97 -23.79 -20.17
CA PRO A 414 19.64 -22.50 -19.99
C PRO A 414 20.78 -22.60 -18.97
N ILE A 415 20.82 -23.65 -18.13
CA ILE A 415 21.77 -23.74 -17.01
C ILE A 415 23.19 -23.86 -17.53
N HIS A 416 23.41 -24.73 -18.51
CA HIS A 416 24.74 -24.99 -19.07
C HIS A 416 25.41 -23.70 -19.59
N ASP A 417 24.72 -22.94 -20.43
CA ASP A 417 25.28 -21.70 -20.99
C ASP A 417 25.33 -20.57 -19.96
N PHE A 418 24.40 -20.55 -19.00
CA PHE A 418 24.44 -19.62 -17.88
C PHE A 418 25.70 -19.79 -17.04
N GLU A 419 26.01 -21.03 -16.63
CA GLU A 419 27.20 -21.37 -15.82
C GLU A 419 28.50 -21.12 -16.57
N ARG A 420 28.52 -21.40 -17.87
CA ARG A 420 29.74 -21.28 -18.68
C ARG A 420 30.07 -19.84 -19.08
N LYS A 421 29.04 -19.01 -19.33
CA LYS A 421 29.22 -17.69 -19.95
C LYS A 421 28.71 -16.54 -19.08
N ILE A 422 27.56 -16.68 -18.44
CA ILE A 422 26.91 -15.56 -17.74
C ILE A 422 27.47 -15.41 -16.33
N LEU A 423 27.44 -16.49 -15.55
CA LEU A 423 27.88 -16.48 -14.15
C LEU A 423 29.36 -16.04 -14.01
N PRO A 424 30.33 -16.52 -14.82
CA PRO A 424 31.73 -16.12 -14.69
C PRO A 424 31.94 -14.64 -14.98
N THR A 425 31.30 -14.09 -16.03
CA THR A 425 31.40 -12.66 -16.36
C THR A 425 30.81 -11.78 -15.26
N PHE A 426 29.70 -12.17 -14.62
CA PHE A 426 29.14 -11.41 -13.49
C PHE A 426 29.87 -11.63 -12.16
N LYS A 427 30.74 -12.65 -12.06
CA LYS A 427 31.67 -12.85 -10.95
C LYS A 427 33.01 -12.12 -11.13
N SER A 428 33.39 -11.80 -12.37
CA SER A 428 34.63 -11.06 -12.65
C SER A 428 34.50 -9.57 -12.31
N ASP A 429 35.63 -8.86 -12.24
CA ASP A 429 35.65 -7.40 -12.02
C ASP A 429 35.57 -6.59 -13.33
N ASN A 430 35.44 -7.25 -14.49
CA ASN A 430 35.43 -6.58 -15.79
C ASN A 430 34.05 -6.01 -16.14
N GLN A 431 33.87 -4.70 -15.89
CA GLN A 431 32.61 -4.01 -16.16
C GLN A 431 32.30 -3.89 -17.67
N GLU A 432 33.30 -3.71 -18.53
CA GLU A 432 33.10 -3.62 -19.98
C GLU A 432 32.58 -4.95 -20.56
N GLU A 433 33.13 -6.07 -20.08
CA GLU A 433 32.68 -7.40 -20.49
C GLU A 433 31.23 -7.67 -20.04
N LYS A 434 30.85 -7.26 -18.83
CA LYS A 434 29.45 -7.33 -18.35
C LYS A 434 28.51 -6.53 -19.25
N GLU A 435 28.91 -5.32 -19.63
CA GLU A 435 28.09 -4.47 -20.51
C GLU A 435 27.99 -5.03 -21.94
N ALA A 436 29.09 -5.57 -22.48
CA ALA A 436 29.08 -6.26 -23.77
C ALA A 436 28.16 -7.49 -23.73
N LEU A 437 28.21 -8.27 -22.66
CA LEU A 437 27.34 -9.42 -22.46
C LEU A 437 25.86 -9.01 -22.38
N LEU A 438 25.54 -7.95 -21.64
CA LEU A 438 24.17 -7.40 -21.55
C LEU A 438 23.65 -6.97 -22.94
N ARG A 439 24.48 -6.28 -23.73
CA ARG A 439 24.14 -5.92 -25.12
C ARG A 439 23.86 -7.16 -25.97
N GLY A 440 24.73 -8.18 -25.88
CA GLY A 440 24.58 -9.44 -26.60
C GLY A 440 23.27 -10.18 -26.26
N ILE A 441 22.92 -10.27 -24.97
CA ILE A 441 21.65 -10.88 -24.52
C ILE A 441 20.45 -10.13 -25.12
N ILE A 442 20.47 -8.80 -25.09
CA ILE A 442 19.38 -7.97 -25.63
C ILE A 442 19.24 -8.16 -27.14
N THR A 443 20.36 -8.21 -27.87
CA THR A 443 20.38 -8.48 -29.31
C THR A 443 19.79 -9.86 -29.61
N GLY A 444 20.22 -10.90 -28.90
CA GLY A 444 19.69 -12.26 -29.07
C GLY A 444 18.17 -12.34 -28.83
N PHE A 445 17.64 -11.64 -27.81
CA PHE A 445 16.19 -11.60 -27.59
C PHE A 445 15.39 -10.95 -28.73
N LYS A 446 15.99 -9.98 -29.43
CA LYS A 446 15.39 -9.35 -30.62
C LYS A 446 15.48 -10.27 -31.82
N GLU A 447 16.66 -10.83 -32.09
CA GLU A 447 16.92 -11.74 -33.20
C GLU A 447 16.03 -13.00 -33.13
N TYR A 448 15.88 -13.58 -31.95
CA TYR A 448 15.08 -14.78 -31.74
C TYR A 448 13.58 -14.51 -31.49
N ASN A 449 13.12 -13.29 -31.80
CA ASN A 449 11.71 -12.88 -31.79
C ASN A 449 10.94 -13.22 -30.49
N VAL A 450 11.58 -13.00 -29.32
CA VAL A 450 10.97 -13.28 -28.00
C VAL A 450 9.65 -12.52 -27.83
N GLN A 451 9.58 -11.28 -28.34
CA GLN A 451 8.37 -10.46 -28.27
C GLN A 451 7.19 -11.11 -29.03
N GLY A 452 7.44 -11.73 -30.18
CA GLY A 452 6.45 -12.52 -30.92
C GLY A 452 5.96 -13.73 -30.13
N LYS A 453 6.87 -14.48 -29.50
CA LYS A 453 6.54 -15.62 -28.63
C LYS A 453 5.64 -15.19 -27.44
N ILE A 454 5.97 -14.06 -26.81
CA ILE A 454 5.15 -13.43 -25.76
C ILE A 454 3.75 -13.07 -26.28
N ALA A 455 3.65 -12.50 -27.48
CA ALA A 455 2.35 -12.11 -28.06
C ALA A 455 1.45 -13.32 -28.33
N ILE A 456 2.01 -14.43 -28.84
CA ILE A 456 1.31 -15.70 -29.05
C ILE A 456 0.77 -16.25 -27.73
N LEU A 457 1.65 -16.36 -26.72
CA LEU A 457 1.26 -16.85 -25.39
C LEU A 457 0.19 -15.96 -24.73
N ARG A 458 0.32 -14.63 -24.84
CA ARG A 458 -0.67 -13.67 -24.35
C ARG A 458 -2.03 -13.94 -24.96
N LYS A 459 -2.12 -14.05 -26.29
CA LYS A 459 -3.38 -14.28 -27.01
C LYS A 459 -4.05 -15.59 -26.57
N ALA A 460 -3.27 -16.68 -26.48
CA ALA A 460 -3.78 -17.97 -26.06
C ALA A 460 -4.34 -17.96 -24.62
N LEU A 461 -3.63 -17.34 -23.68
CA LEU A 461 -4.08 -17.20 -22.29
C LEU A 461 -5.31 -16.30 -22.17
N GLN A 462 -5.37 -15.20 -22.92
CA GLN A 462 -6.55 -14.32 -22.95
C GLN A 462 -7.77 -15.09 -23.49
N ASN A 463 -7.61 -15.85 -24.57
CA ASN A 463 -8.66 -16.70 -25.13
C ASN A 463 -9.11 -17.79 -24.14
N PHE A 464 -8.16 -18.41 -23.42
CA PHE A 464 -8.47 -19.40 -22.39
C PHE A 464 -9.34 -18.83 -21.27
N ILE A 465 -8.97 -17.66 -20.75
CA ILE A 465 -9.72 -17.05 -19.64
C ILE A 465 -11.11 -16.61 -20.09
N HIS A 466 -11.27 -16.19 -21.36
CA HIS A 466 -12.54 -15.78 -21.95
C HIS A 466 -13.50 -16.95 -22.23
N ARG A 467 -13.12 -18.21 -21.99
CA ARG A 467 -13.99 -19.37 -22.23
C ARG A 467 -15.23 -19.38 -21.33
N ASP A 468 -16.34 -19.73 -21.96
CA ASP A 468 -17.63 -19.94 -21.30
C ASP A 468 -17.66 -21.20 -20.44
N ARG A 469 -16.84 -22.20 -20.75
CA ARG A 469 -16.75 -23.43 -19.95
C ARG A 469 -16.30 -23.09 -18.52
N ILE A 470 -17.04 -23.59 -17.54
CA ILE A 470 -16.66 -23.57 -16.12
C ILE A 470 -15.61 -24.66 -15.92
N LEU A 471 -14.47 -24.30 -15.36
CA LEU A 471 -13.39 -25.24 -15.11
C LEU A 471 -13.66 -26.05 -13.82
N PRO A 472 -13.25 -27.33 -13.78
CA PRO A 472 -13.35 -28.12 -12.56
C PRO A 472 -12.38 -27.57 -11.50
N THR A 473 -12.69 -27.82 -10.22
CA THR A 473 -11.75 -27.56 -9.12
C THR A 473 -10.50 -28.41 -9.30
N GLY A 474 -9.33 -27.79 -9.24
CA GLY A 474 -8.04 -28.49 -9.22
C GLY A 474 -7.50 -28.58 -7.81
N ASN A 475 -7.10 -29.78 -7.36
CA ASN A 475 -6.47 -30.01 -6.06
C ASN A 475 -5.05 -30.52 -6.28
N TYR A 476 -4.09 -29.91 -5.60
CA TYR A 476 -2.67 -30.18 -5.79
C TYR A 476 -1.97 -30.34 -4.43
N SER A 477 -1.66 -31.59 -4.08
CA SER A 477 -0.90 -31.91 -2.86
C SER A 477 0.56 -31.53 -3.00
N ARG A 478 1.07 -30.84 -1.97
CA ARG A 478 2.44 -30.38 -1.80
C ARG A 478 2.88 -30.64 -0.36
N GLN A 479 4.14 -30.40 -0.09
CA GLN A 479 4.70 -30.46 1.25
C GLN A 479 5.77 -29.39 1.43
N ILE A 480 5.79 -28.80 2.62
CA ILE A 480 6.90 -27.99 3.11
C ILE A 480 7.91 -28.97 3.69
N VAL A 481 9.17 -28.88 3.29
CA VAL A 481 10.25 -29.72 3.80
C VAL A 481 11.32 -28.83 4.41
N VAL A 482 11.62 -29.05 5.69
CA VAL A 482 12.85 -28.54 6.32
C VAL A 482 13.92 -29.61 6.12
N ARG A 483 15.04 -29.25 5.49
CA ARG A 483 16.11 -30.21 5.19
C ARG A 483 17.02 -30.46 6.39
N LYS A 484 17.56 -31.68 6.52
CA LYS A 484 18.57 -32.06 7.53
C LYS A 484 19.84 -31.22 7.45
N SER A 485 20.21 -30.74 6.26
CA SER A 485 21.36 -29.85 6.04
C SER A 485 21.30 -28.50 6.78
N VAL A 486 20.22 -28.19 7.49
CA VAL A 486 20.17 -27.08 8.45
C VAL A 486 20.93 -27.38 9.75
N LEU A 487 21.22 -28.65 10.04
CA LEU A 487 21.92 -29.12 11.23
C LEU A 487 23.44 -29.07 11.04
N LYS A 488 24.15 -28.72 12.11
CA LYS A 488 25.60 -28.82 12.19
C LYS A 488 26.04 -30.28 12.38
N LYS A 489 27.18 -30.60 11.79
CA LYS A 489 27.84 -31.92 11.93
C LYS A 489 28.86 -31.96 13.07
N ASP A 490 29.19 -30.82 13.68
CA ASP A 490 30.22 -30.72 14.71
C ASP A 490 29.64 -30.98 16.11
N ILE A 491 29.98 -32.13 16.69
CA ILE A 491 29.46 -32.56 18.00
C ILE A 491 29.78 -31.56 19.12
N ASN A 492 30.92 -30.88 19.10
CA ASN A 492 31.28 -29.92 20.15
C ASN A 492 30.34 -28.72 20.13
N SER A 493 30.03 -28.20 18.93
CA SER A 493 29.04 -27.14 18.76
C SER A 493 27.66 -27.56 19.27
N ASN A 494 27.27 -28.81 19.03
CA ASN A 494 25.98 -29.35 19.47
C ASN A 494 25.92 -29.49 21.01
N LEU A 495 27.02 -29.90 21.66
CA LEU A 495 27.14 -29.94 23.13
C LEU A 495 27.09 -28.54 23.77
N ASP A 496 27.44 -27.49 23.02
CA ASP A 496 27.24 -26.09 23.44
C ASP A 496 25.81 -25.57 23.16
N GLY A 497 24.86 -26.45 22.78
CA GLY A 497 23.48 -26.10 22.44
C GLY A 497 23.26 -25.56 21.03
N ASN A 498 24.28 -25.57 20.16
CA ASN A 498 24.19 -25.03 18.80
C ASN A 498 23.99 -26.15 17.78
N PHE A 499 22.76 -26.66 17.69
CA PHE A 499 22.40 -27.74 16.75
C PHE A 499 22.31 -27.28 15.29
N PHE A 500 22.10 -25.98 15.04
CA PHE A 500 21.80 -25.48 13.70
C PHE A 500 22.95 -24.66 13.12
N GLU A 501 22.97 -24.56 11.79
CA GLU A 501 23.91 -23.71 11.05
C GLU A 501 23.78 -22.24 11.50
N ASP A 502 24.91 -21.53 11.66
CA ASP A 502 24.99 -20.16 12.22
C ASP A 502 24.06 -19.14 11.53
N VAL A 503 23.66 -19.45 10.30
CA VAL A 503 22.72 -18.67 9.51
C VAL A 503 21.34 -18.58 10.14
N VAL A 504 20.92 -19.56 10.96
CA VAL A 504 19.65 -19.55 11.72
C VAL A 504 19.62 -18.38 12.70
N VAL A 505 20.74 -18.07 13.34
CA VAL A 505 20.87 -16.94 14.27
C VAL A 505 21.20 -15.64 13.53
N SER A 506 22.12 -15.70 12.58
CA SER A 506 22.71 -14.50 11.98
C SER A 506 21.91 -13.91 10.79
N ASN A 507 21.22 -14.74 10.01
CA ASN A 507 20.48 -14.29 8.82
C ASN A 507 19.26 -15.18 8.48
N PRO A 508 18.09 -14.88 9.06
CA PRO A 508 16.83 -15.60 8.81
C PRO A 508 16.45 -15.78 7.33
N LYS A 509 16.84 -14.85 6.45
CA LYS A 509 16.49 -14.93 5.01
C LYS A 509 17.34 -15.95 4.26
N GLN A 510 18.59 -16.12 4.66
CA GLN A 510 19.46 -17.13 4.07
C GLN A 510 19.04 -18.56 4.50
N CYS A 511 18.35 -18.70 5.64
CA CYS A 511 17.78 -19.98 6.08
C CYS A 511 16.74 -20.54 5.12
N LEU A 512 16.12 -19.70 4.28
CA LEU A 512 15.16 -20.12 3.28
C LEU A 512 15.73 -21.12 2.26
N LYS A 513 17.05 -21.29 2.18
CA LYS A 513 17.68 -22.35 1.35
C LYS A 513 17.39 -23.76 1.89
N TYR A 514 17.11 -23.91 3.18
CA TYR A 514 16.81 -25.20 3.82
C TYR A 514 15.32 -25.55 3.83
N ILE A 515 14.45 -24.59 3.48
CA ILE A 515 12.99 -24.79 3.43
C ILE A 515 12.56 -24.93 1.97
N LEU A 516 12.03 -26.09 1.59
CA LEU A 516 11.57 -26.37 0.23
C LEU A 516 10.07 -26.60 0.17
N ILE A 517 9.49 -26.31 -1.00
CA ILE A 517 8.13 -26.72 -1.35
C ILE A 517 8.22 -27.70 -2.51
N GLN A 518 7.72 -28.92 -2.32
CA GLN A 518 7.78 -29.97 -3.34
C GLN A 518 6.49 -30.77 -3.43
N ASN A 519 6.43 -31.69 -4.40
CA ASN A 519 5.31 -32.64 -4.50
C ASN A 519 5.28 -33.52 -3.25
N ALA A 520 4.09 -33.93 -2.83
CA ALA A 520 3.93 -34.84 -1.69
C ALA A 520 4.67 -36.18 -1.95
N GLY A 521 5.42 -36.66 -0.95
CA GLY A 521 6.19 -37.90 -1.03
C GLY A 521 7.25 -38.00 0.06
N VAL A 522 7.77 -39.20 0.30
CA VAL A 522 8.83 -39.41 1.31
C VAL A 522 10.14 -38.81 0.80
N GLU A 523 10.79 -37.98 1.62
CA GLU A 523 12.08 -37.34 1.32
C GLU A 523 13.09 -37.77 2.37
N THR A 524 14.19 -38.39 1.94
CA THR A 524 15.20 -38.97 2.83
C THR A 524 16.07 -37.90 3.53
N ASP A 525 16.20 -36.72 2.91
CA ASP A 525 16.93 -35.56 3.44
C ASP A 525 16.03 -34.60 4.25
N ALA A 526 14.80 -35.01 4.59
CA ALA A 526 13.91 -34.20 5.40
C ALA A 526 14.22 -34.34 6.90
N LEU A 527 14.30 -33.20 7.57
CA LEU A 527 14.28 -33.09 9.02
C LEU A 527 12.84 -33.16 9.54
N CYS A 528 11.95 -32.37 8.94
CA CYS A 528 10.51 -32.43 9.19
C CYS A 528 9.71 -31.98 7.95
N GLN A 529 8.42 -32.33 7.91
CA GLN A 529 7.56 -32.07 6.75
C GLN A 529 6.15 -31.66 7.15
N LEU A 530 5.60 -30.63 6.49
CA LEU A 530 4.20 -30.24 6.67
C LEU A 530 3.40 -30.44 5.38
N PRO A 531 2.28 -31.19 5.40
CA PRO A 531 1.40 -31.33 4.25
C PRO A 531 0.74 -30.01 3.84
N VAL A 532 0.62 -29.80 2.54
CA VAL A 532 -0.03 -28.63 1.96
C VAL A 532 -0.97 -29.03 0.83
N ASN A 533 -2.16 -28.44 0.77
CA ASN A 533 -3.04 -28.52 -0.40
C ASN A 533 -3.18 -27.14 -1.05
N ILE A 534 -3.00 -27.10 -2.37
CA ILE A 534 -3.31 -25.93 -3.20
C ILE A 534 -4.55 -26.24 -4.02
N GLU A 535 -5.67 -25.60 -3.69
CA GLU A 535 -6.94 -25.72 -4.40
C GLU A 535 -7.14 -24.51 -5.33
N ILE A 536 -7.57 -24.76 -6.57
CA ILE A 536 -7.88 -23.72 -7.56
C ILE A 536 -9.31 -23.88 -8.04
N GLU A 537 -10.12 -22.83 -7.92
CA GLU A 537 -11.53 -22.81 -8.30
C GLU A 537 -11.85 -21.74 -9.34
N ASP A 538 -12.80 -22.04 -10.24
CA ASP A 538 -13.39 -21.12 -11.20
C ASP A 538 -14.79 -20.67 -10.74
N ILE A 539 -14.88 -19.46 -10.21
CA ILE A 539 -16.11 -18.86 -9.67
C ILE A 539 -16.74 -17.94 -10.73
N ARG A 540 -18.03 -18.15 -10.98
CA ARG A 540 -18.82 -17.38 -11.95
C ARG A 540 -19.88 -16.52 -11.28
N TYR A 541 -20.05 -15.31 -11.79
CA TYR A 541 -21.03 -14.34 -11.32
C TYR A 541 -22.09 -14.09 -12.37
N TYR A 542 -23.35 -14.10 -11.95
CA TYR A 542 -24.50 -13.95 -12.82
C TYR A 542 -25.30 -12.72 -12.41
N LEU A 543 -25.85 -12.04 -13.42
CA LEU A 543 -26.70 -10.89 -13.19
C LEU A 543 -28.04 -11.32 -12.59
N ASN A 544 -28.46 -10.66 -11.52
CA ASN A 544 -29.77 -10.81 -10.92
C ASN A 544 -30.70 -9.67 -11.41
N GLN A 545 -32.02 -9.89 -11.34
CA GLN A 545 -33.04 -8.91 -11.71
C GLN A 545 -33.16 -7.75 -10.70
N GLU A 546 -32.76 -7.97 -9.44
CA GLU A 546 -32.75 -6.93 -8.41
C GLU A 546 -31.83 -5.75 -8.79
N SER A 547 -32.42 -4.58 -8.96
CA SER A 547 -31.71 -3.32 -9.22
C SER A 547 -32.30 -2.19 -8.39
N GLN A 548 -31.47 -1.22 -8.03
CA GLN A 548 -31.87 -0.04 -7.26
C GLN A 548 -31.40 1.21 -7.98
N GLN A 549 -32.29 2.21 -8.07
CA GLN A 549 -32.02 3.49 -8.71
C GLN A 549 -32.12 4.63 -7.71
N PHE A 550 -31.25 5.63 -7.88
CA PHE A 550 -31.21 6.83 -7.06
C PHE A 550 -30.58 7.99 -7.83
N SER A 551 -30.71 9.17 -7.24
CA SER A 551 -30.06 10.40 -7.71
C SER A 551 -29.27 11.06 -6.59
N TRP A 552 -28.35 11.96 -6.95
CA TRP A 552 -27.71 12.85 -5.98
C TRP A 552 -27.40 14.22 -6.55
N GLN A 553 -27.20 15.17 -5.64
CA GLN A 553 -26.76 16.54 -5.93
C GLN A 553 -25.86 17.07 -4.80
N TYR A 554 -25.06 18.10 -5.11
CA TYR A 554 -24.27 18.79 -4.09
C TYR A 554 -25.17 19.64 -3.19
N ASN A 555 -24.76 19.77 -1.94
CA ASN A 555 -25.28 20.80 -1.05
C ASN A 555 -24.19 21.84 -0.81
N ILE A 556 -24.29 22.98 -1.52
CA ILE A 556 -23.28 24.06 -1.49
C ILE A 556 -23.78 25.35 -0.83
N LYS A 557 -25.02 25.38 -0.36
CA LYS A 557 -25.66 26.61 0.11
C LYS A 557 -24.91 27.17 1.32
N GLU A 558 -24.60 28.46 1.29
CA GLU A 558 -23.94 29.19 2.39
C GLU A 558 -22.61 28.56 2.84
N ILE A 559 -21.85 27.97 1.91
CA ILE A 559 -20.50 27.46 2.18
C ILE A 559 -19.49 28.58 1.88
N PRO A 560 -18.96 29.29 2.90
CA PRO A 560 -17.87 30.22 2.68
C PRO A 560 -16.66 29.47 2.13
N THR A 561 -15.94 30.08 1.21
CA THR A 561 -14.84 29.45 0.48
C THR A 561 -13.64 30.38 0.40
N LEU A 562 -12.46 29.85 0.69
CA LEU A 562 -11.17 30.53 0.57
C LEU A 562 -10.22 29.68 -0.30
N PRO A 563 -10.10 29.99 -1.61
CA PRO A 563 -9.18 29.27 -2.49
C PRO A 563 -7.71 29.53 -2.13
N ILE A 564 -6.89 28.47 -2.22
CA ILE A 564 -5.44 28.54 -2.00
C ILE A 564 -4.74 27.99 -3.24
N LEU A 565 -3.89 28.80 -3.86
CA LEU A 565 -3.19 28.48 -5.10
C LEU A 565 -1.70 28.26 -4.84
N TRP A 566 -1.14 27.21 -5.44
CA TRP A 566 0.31 26.95 -5.44
C TRP A 566 0.81 27.05 -6.87
N ILE A 567 1.62 28.08 -7.15
CA ILE A 567 1.94 28.47 -8.52
C ILE A 567 3.47 28.64 -8.67
N PRO A 568 4.10 27.93 -9.61
CA PRO A 568 5.51 28.12 -9.87
C PRO A 568 5.76 29.46 -10.58
N ARG A 569 6.86 30.13 -10.20
CA ARG A 569 7.42 31.30 -10.87
C ARG A 569 8.74 30.94 -11.51
N THR A 570 8.75 30.86 -12.83
CA THR A 570 9.89 30.41 -13.63
C THR A 570 10.25 31.46 -14.68
N LYS A 571 11.41 31.34 -15.33
CA LYS A 571 11.90 32.36 -16.30
C LYS A 571 10.88 32.69 -17.40
N ASN A 572 10.14 31.70 -17.90
CA ASN A 572 9.13 31.86 -18.96
C ASN A 572 7.69 31.96 -18.43
N ASN A 573 7.48 31.77 -17.13
CA ASN A 573 6.21 31.97 -16.41
C ASN A 573 4.94 31.34 -17.04
N PRO A 574 4.97 30.13 -17.65
CA PRO A 574 3.78 29.59 -18.31
C PRO A 574 2.63 29.30 -17.33
N CYS A 575 2.91 28.82 -16.12
CA CYS A 575 1.89 28.66 -15.07
C CYS A 575 1.34 29.99 -14.59
N TRP A 576 2.20 31.02 -14.47
CA TRP A 576 1.78 32.35 -14.04
C TRP A 576 0.84 33.01 -15.05
N ASN A 577 1.11 32.86 -16.35
CA ASN A 577 0.22 33.36 -17.41
C ASN A 577 -1.18 32.70 -17.36
N LEU A 578 -1.24 31.40 -17.05
CA LEU A 578 -2.52 30.71 -16.84
C LEU A 578 -3.23 31.18 -15.57
N TYR A 579 -2.48 31.43 -14.50
CA TYR A 579 -3.01 32.04 -13.29
C TYR A 579 -3.66 33.41 -13.57
N GLU A 580 -2.97 34.31 -14.27
CA GLU A 580 -3.49 35.64 -14.60
C GLU A 580 -4.76 35.57 -15.43
N ARG A 581 -4.82 34.61 -16.37
CA ARG A 581 -5.99 34.42 -17.23
C ARG A 581 -7.20 33.81 -16.53
N HIS A 582 -6.99 32.87 -15.61
CA HIS A 582 -8.07 31.98 -15.13
C HIS A 582 -8.38 32.07 -13.64
N PHE A 583 -7.50 32.66 -12.83
CA PHE A 583 -7.66 32.68 -11.37
C PHE A 583 -7.56 34.08 -10.76
N GLN A 584 -6.86 35.02 -11.40
CA GLN A 584 -6.61 36.37 -10.86
C GLN A 584 -7.91 37.13 -10.54
N GLN A 585 -8.99 36.90 -11.28
CA GLN A 585 -10.29 37.54 -11.05
C GLN A 585 -11.00 37.09 -9.75
N HIS A 586 -10.53 36.05 -9.09
CA HIS A 586 -11.12 35.53 -7.87
C HIS A 586 -10.37 36.02 -6.62
N LYS A 587 -11.06 36.05 -5.48
CA LYS A 587 -10.43 36.22 -4.16
C LYS A 587 -9.70 34.95 -3.75
N HIS A 588 -8.43 35.02 -3.33
CA HIS A 588 -7.65 33.81 -2.98
C HIS A 588 -6.30 34.13 -2.29
N ILE A 589 -5.63 33.08 -1.82
CA ILE A 589 -4.24 33.09 -1.33
C ILE A 589 -3.33 32.42 -2.37
N ILE A 590 -2.09 32.89 -2.52
CA ILE A 590 -1.08 32.33 -3.43
C ILE A 590 0.19 31.98 -2.65
N PHE A 591 0.63 30.73 -2.78
CA PHE A 591 1.99 30.30 -2.47
C PHE A 591 2.79 30.21 -3.78
N SER A 592 3.74 31.13 -3.97
CA SER A 592 4.63 31.09 -5.12
C SER A 592 5.92 30.33 -4.81
N TYR A 593 6.42 29.54 -5.76
CA TYR A 593 7.66 28.78 -5.60
C TYR A 593 8.47 28.70 -6.89
N ASN A 594 9.76 28.40 -6.83
CA ASN A 594 10.57 28.08 -7.99
C ASN A 594 10.70 26.55 -8.12
N ASN A 595 10.22 25.98 -9.22
CA ASN A 595 10.27 24.54 -9.45
C ASN A 595 11.70 24.02 -9.73
N THR A 596 12.69 24.90 -9.95
CA THR A 596 14.07 24.52 -10.28
C THR A 596 15.04 24.46 -9.11
N HIS A 597 14.63 24.89 -7.91
CA HIS A 597 15.54 24.93 -6.75
C HIS A 597 16.10 23.57 -6.35
N LEU A 598 15.40 22.47 -6.66
CA LEU A 598 15.85 21.11 -6.35
C LEU A 598 16.36 20.31 -7.57
N ILE A 599 16.83 20.96 -8.64
CA ILE A 599 17.18 20.28 -9.92
C ILE A 599 18.68 20.00 -10.12
N SER A 600 19.60 20.52 -9.31
CA SER A 600 21.03 20.29 -9.57
C SER A 600 21.54 18.93 -9.10
N ASP A 601 22.47 18.35 -9.87
CA ASP A 601 23.14 17.07 -9.57
C ASP A 601 23.94 17.06 -8.24
N ASN A 602 24.09 18.21 -7.59
CA ASN A 602 24.89 18.40 -6.36
C ASN A 602 24.06 18.67 -5.10
N ILE A 603 22.74 18.55 -5.13
CA ILE A 603 21.92 18.81 -3.93
C ILE A 603 22.10 17.69 -2.94
N THR A 604 22.49 18.04 -1.72
CA THR A 604 22.63 17.05 -0.65
C THR A 604 21.28 16.74 -0.02
N SER A 605 21.18 15.57 0.60
CA SER A 605 19.98 15.14 1.35
C SER A 605 19.66 16.09 2.51
N GLU A 606 20.69 16.71 3.10
CA GLU A 606 20.57 17.77 4.10
C GLU A 606 19.89 19.02 3.53
N GLU A 607 20.38 19.55 2.41
CA GLU A 607 19.79 20.73 1.77
C GLU A 607 18.31 20.49 1.40
N ALA A 608 18.02 19.31 0.82
CA ALA A 608 16.65 18.91 0.47
C ALA A 608 15.75 18.78 1.71
N PHE A 609 16.25 18.17 2.79
CA PHE A 609 15.52 18.03 4.05
C PHE A 609 15.18 19.40 4.65
N ILE A 610 16.15 20.31 4.76
CA ILE A 610 15.95 21.64 5.34
C ILE A 610 14.91 22.43 4.52
N TYR A 611 14.98 22.34 3.18
CA TYR A 611 14.02 22.97 2.30
C TYR A 611 12.60 22.42 2.53
N HIS A 612 12.43 21.09 2.55
CA HIS A 612 11.14 20.44 2.79
C HIS A 612 10.59 20.73 4.18
N PHE A 613 11.45 20.70 5.21
CA PHE A 613 11.09 21.00 6.60
C PHE A 613 10.58 22.44 6.74
N SER A 614 11.34 23.41 6.23
CA SER A 614 11.00 24.83 6.30
C SER A 614 9.69 25.13 5.58
N TRP A 615 9.49 24.57 4.38
CA TRP A 615 8.24 24.70 3.64
C TRP A 615 7.05 24.11 4.39
N SER A 616 7.20 22.91 4.94
CA SER A 616 6.13 22.21 5.64
C SER A 616 5.66 23.01 6.85
N LEU A 617 6.61 23.47 7.68
CA LEU A 617 6.35 24.25 8.88
C LEU A 617 5.70 25.60 8.56
N LEU A 618 6.35 26.40 7.71
CA LEU A 618 5.93 27.77 7.45
C LEU A 618 4.60 27.83 6.70
N ALA A 619 4.37 26.93 5.74
CA ALA A 619 3.09 26.90 5.03
C ALA A 619 1.92 26.59 5.97
N TYR A 620 2.10 25.61 6.88
CA TYR A 620 1.08 25.25 7.84
C TYR A 620 0.79 26.38 8.84
N ILE A 621 1.83 27.01 9.42
CA ILE A 621 1.65 28.12 10.38
C ILE A 621 0.98 29.32 9.69
N CYS A 622 1.43 29.72 8.50
CA CYS A 622 0.82 30.82 7.74
C CYS A 622 -0.67 30.57 7.50
N ILE A 623 -1.06 29.38 7.07
CA ILE A 623 -2.49 29.06 6.85
C ILE A 623 -3.23 29.03 8.19
N SER A 624 -2.63 28.50 9.25
CA SER A 624 -3.26 28.45 10.58
C SER A 624 -3.58 29.85 11.11
N ILE A 625 -2.65 30.80 10.99
CA ILE A 625 -2.85 32.22 11.36
C ILE A 625 -4.03 32.83 10.58
N LEU A 626 -4.10 32.56 9.28
CA LEU A 626 -5.17 33.09 8.42
C LEU A 626 -6.56 32.51 8.77
N LEU A 627 -6.62 31.39 9.50
CA LEU A 627 -7.83 30.65 9.79
C LEU A 627 -8.26 30.67 11.26
N GLU A 628 -7.55 31.34 12.18
CA GLU A 628 -7.80 31.24 13.64
C GLU A 628 -9.27 31.46 14.07
N LYS A 629 -9.99 32.36 13.39
CA LYS A 629 -11.42 32.64 13.67
C LYS A 629 -12.31 32.41 12.44
N ALA A 630 -11.88 31.53 11.53
CA ALA A 630 -12.65 31.21 10.35
C ALA A 630 -13.94 30.41 10.70
N PRO A 631 -15.00 30.53 9.87
CA PRO A 631 -16.20 29.71 10.04
C PRO A 631 -15.90 28.20 9.98
N LYS A 632 -16.58 27.41 10.80
CA LYS A 632 -16.39 25.94 10.84
C LYS A 632 -16.76 25.23 9.53
N ASN A 633 -17.71 25.78 8.78
CA ASN A 633 -18.13 25.26 7.47
C ASN A 633 -17.31 25.82 6.29
N LEU A 634 -16.20 26.53 6.55
CA LEU A 634 -15.31 27.06 5.51
C LEU A 634 -14.75 25.94 4.63
N PHE A 635 -14.82 26.14 3.33
CA PHE A 635 -14.21 25.29 2.33
C PHE A 635 -12.89 25.87 1.80
N LEU A 636 -11.85 25.04 1.78
CA LEU A 636 -10.49 25.37 1.38
C LEU A 636 -10.06 24.53 0.17
N PRO A 637 -10.43 24.94 -1.07
CA PRO A 637 -9.93 24.28 -2.28
C PRO A 637 -8.49 24.70 -2.54
N MET A 638 -7.57 23.73 -2.47
CA MET A 638 -6.16 23.94 -2.81
C MET A 638 -5.88 23.51 -4.24
N VAL A 639 -5.50 24.47 -5.09
CA VAL A 639 -5.18 24.23 -6.50
C VAL A 639 -3.69 24.40 -6.73
N ARG A 640 -3.07 23.45 -7.42
CA ARG A 640 -1.66 23.54 -7.82
C ARG A 640 -1.53 23.57 -9.32
N LEU A 641 -0.63 24.39 -9.84
CA LEU A 641 -0.21 24.33 -11.24
C LEU A 641 1.17 23.71 -11.34
N HIS A 642 1.37 22.82 -12.31
CA HIS A 642 2.62 22.09 -12.50
C HIS A 642 3.11 22.23 -13.94
N GLU A 643 4.39 22.58 -14.11
CA GLU A 643 5.07 22.57 -15.40
C GLU A 643 5.61 21.17 -15.74
N GLY A 644 6.07 20.43 -14.72
CA GLY A 644 6.59 19.08 -14.87
C GLY A 644 5.53 18.08 -15.37
N THR A 645 5.97 17.08 -16.12
CA THR A 645 5.09 16.02 -16.63
C THR A 645 4.88 14.91 -15.60
N HIS A 646 3.93 14.00 -15.82
CA HIS A 646 3.80 12.81 -14.97
C HIS A 646 5.06 11.91 -14.98
N LYS A 647 5.75 11.82 -16.13
CA LYS A 647 6.92 10.94 -16.30
C LYS A 647 8.21 11.57 -15.77
N LYS A 648 8.30 12.90 -15.81
CA LYS A 648 9.45 13.68 -15.33
C LYS A 648 8.92 14.90 -14.55
N PRO A 649 8.39 14.71 -13.32
CA PRO A 649 7.98 15.83 -12.47
C PRO A 649 9.21 16.52 -11.87
N PHE A 650 9.14 17.83 -11.66
CA PHE A 650 10.19 18.52 -10.91
C PHE A 650 10.15 18.10 -9.43
N PRO A 651 11.30 17.95 -8.74
CA PRO A 651 11.32 17.48 -7.35
C PRO A 651 10.51 18.37 -6.39
N VAL A 652 10.65 19.70 -6.50
CA VAL A 652 9.85 20.67 -5.72
C VAL A 652 8.35 20.49 -5.98
N GLU A 653 7.94 20.29 -7.24
CA GLU A 653 6.53 20.09 -7.58
C GLU A 653 5.97 18.79 -7.00
N LYS A 654 6.77 17.72 -6.98
CA LYS A 654 6.40 16.44 -6.36
C LYS A 654 6.23 16.61 -4.85
N PHE A 655 7.18 17.27 -4.19
CA PHE A 655 7.10 17.57 -2.76
C PHE A 655 5.86 18.43 -2.42
N LEU A 656 5.65 19.54 -3.13
CA LEU A 656 4.50 20.43 -2.87
C LEU A 656 3.15 19.76 -3.19
N ALA A 657 3.12 18.84 -4.16
CA ALA A 657 1.93 18.02 -4.41
C ALA A 657 1.58 17.13 -3.21
N ASN A 658 2.58 16.60 -2.51
CA ASN A 658 2.39 15.82 -1.29
C ASN A 658 2.05 16.75 -0.10
N LEU A 659 2.81 17.82 0.09
CA LEU A 659 2.62 18.77 1.20
C LEU A 659 1.21 19.36 1.21
N SER A 660 0.71 19.83 0.08
CA SER A 660 -0.64 20.39 0.00
C SER A 660 -1.76 19.36 0.25
N LYS A 661 -1.52 18.06 0.04
CA LYS A 661 -2.44 16.99 0.46
C LYS A 661 -2.39 16.82 1.99
N ILE A 662 -1.20 16.84 2.58
CA ILE A 662 -0.97 16.73 4.04
C ILE A 662 -1.59 17.92 4.79
N ILE A 663 -1.36 19.15 4.33
CA ILE A 663 -1.97 20.35 4.91
C ILE A 663 -3.49 20.28 4.77
N SER A 664 -4.01 19.91 3.59
CA SER A 664 -5.45 19.74 3.40
C SER A 664 -6.05 18.72 4.38
N TYR A 665 -5.33 17.61 4.62
CA TYR A 665 -5.71 16.62 5.61
C TYR A 665 -5.73 17.19 7.04
N LEU A 666 -4.70 17.91 7.48
CA LEU A 666 -4.65 18.51 8.82
C LEU A 666 -5.75 19.56 9.02
N LEU A 667 -5.95 20.45 8.03
CA LEU A 667 -7.00 21.46 8.09
C LEU A 667 -8.41 20.85 8.09
N SER A 668 -8.56 19.64 7.55
CA SER A 668 -9.83 18.91 7.56
C SER A 668 -10.28 18.46 8.96
N GLU A 669 -9.47 18.69 10.00
CA GLU A 669 -9.89 18.50 11.38
C GLU A 669 -10.91 19.58 11.82
N LYS A 670 -10.80 20.78 11.26
CA LYS A 670 -11.61 21.96 11.61
C LYS A 670 -12.48 22.47 10.46
N TYR A 671 -12.07 22.27 9.21
CA TYR A 671 -12.67 22.85 8.01
C TYR A 671 -12.98 21.80 6.93
N LEU A 672 -13.67 22.18 5.86
CA LEU A 672 -13.73 21.37 4.65
C LEU A 672 -12.48 21.69 3.80
N SER A 673 -11.65 20.71 3.48
CA SER A 673 -10.46 20.96 2.63
C SER A 673 -10.21 19.84 1.62
N SER A 674 -9.73 20.24 0.45
CA SER A 674 -9.37 19.36 -0.66
C SER A 674 -8.17 19.93 -1.42
N SER A 675 -7.52 19.09 -2.22
CA SER A 675 -6.25 19.46 -2.85
C SER A 675 -6.05 18.78 -4.19
N GLN A 676 -5.93 19.54 -5.28
CA GLN A 676 -5.79 19.02 -6.63
C GLN A 676 -4.73 19.78 -7.46
N GLY A 677 -3.95 19.03 -8.24
CA GLY A 677 -2.96 19.59 -9.17
C GLY A 677 -3.39 19.49 -10.63
N PHE A 678 -3.03 20.49 -11.42
CA PHE A 678 -3.21 20.55 -12.86
C PHE A 678 -1.86 20.72 -13.55
N ARG A 679 -1.53 19.78 -14.45
CA ARG A 679 -0.34 19.90 -15.30
C ARG A 679 -0.70 20.73 -16.52
N ILE A 680 0.06 21.78 -16.76
CA ILE A 680 -0.30 22.76 -17.79
C ILE A 680 -0.01 22.26 -19.20
N ASN A 681 0.96 21.36 -19.35
CA ASN A 681 1.32 20.73 -20.61
C ASN A 681 0.27 19.69 -21.00
N ASN A 682 -0.38 19.88 -22.16
CA ASN A 682 -1.45 19.03 -22.69
C ASN A 682 -2.70 18.97 -21.79
N ILE A 683 -3.07 20.08 -21.14
CA ILE A 683 -4.34 20.17 -20.42
C ILE A 683 -5.51 20.24 -21.41
N ASP A 684 -6.53 19.41 -21.20
CA ASP A 684 -7.74 19.37 -22.02
C ASP A 684 -8.98 19.48 -21.13
N ARG A 685 -10.16 19.65 -21.75
CA ARG A 685 -11.44 19.78 -21.04
C ARG A 685 -11.76 18.57 -20.16
N PHE A 686 -11.37 17.36 -20.57
CA PHE A 686 -11.63 16.15 -19.80
C PHE A 686 -10.79 16.10 -18.52
N LYS A 687 -9.49 16.44 -18.61
CA LYS A 687 -8.59 16.55 -17.45
C LYS A 687 -9.04 17.65 -16.50
N ILE A 688 -9.48 18.79 -17.02
CA ILE A 688 -10.02 19.90 -16.21
C ILE A 688 -11.25 19.41 -15.42
N ASN A 689 -12.23 18.82 -16.09
CA ASN A 689 -13.47 18.36 -15.46
C ASN A 689 -13.22 17.29 -14.38
N ASN A 690 -12.32 16.34 -14.62
CA ASN A 690 -11.98 15.33 -13.62
C ASN A 690 -11.21 15.93 -12.45
N GLY A 691 -10.28 16.85 -12.72
CA GLY A 691 -9.56 17.56 -11.65
C GLY A 691 -10.50 18.37 -10.76
N LEU A 692 -11.44 19.12 -11.35
CA LEU A 692 -12.44 19.86 -10.57
C LEU A 692 -13.36 18.94 -9.77
N ASN A 693 -13.82 17.83 -10.36
CA ASN A 693 -14.66 16.89 -9.63
C ASN A 693 -13.92 16.22 -8.46
N SER A 694 -12.62 15.96 -8.60
CA SER A 694 -11.74 15.50 -7.52
C SER A 694 -11.60 16.56 -6.42
N LEU A 695 -11.34 17.82 -6.79
CA LEU A 695 -11.25 18.95 -5.86
C LEU A 695 -12.54 19.10 -5.04
N TYR A 696 -13.70 19.07 -5.69
CA TYR A 696 -14.99 19.23 -5.02
C TYR A 696 -15.58 17.94 -4.44
N SER A 697 -14.84 16.82 -4.45
CA SER A 697 -15.37 15.50 -4.09
C SER A 697 -15.84 15.38 -2.63
N ARG A 698 -15.25 16.16 -1.71
CA ARG A 698 -15.52 16.12 -0.26
C ARG A 698 -16.66 17.03 0.20
N LEU A 699 -17.24 17.82 -0.71
CA LEU A 699 -18.40 18.64 -0.37
C LEU A 699 -19.61 17.75 -0.01
N PRO A 700 -20.49 18.21 0.88
CA PRO A 700 -21.71 17.48 1.25
C PRO A 700 -22.59 17.15 0.05
N LYS A 701 -23.22 15.96 0.09
CA LYS A 701 -24.10 15.46 -0.98
C LYS A 701 -25.41 14.94 -0.40
N HIS A 702 -26.50 15.19 -1.12
CA HIS A 702 -27.82 14.65 -0.82
C HIS A 702 -28.18 13.57 -1.85
N PHE A 703 -28.65 12.42 -1.37
CA PHE A 703 -29.11 11.30 -2.17
C PHE A 703 -30.62 11.10 -2.00
N SER A 704 -31.30 10.77 -3.10
CA SER A 704 -32.74 10.49 -3.11
C SER A 704 -33.02 9.20 -3.88
N PHE A 705 -33.83 8.30 -3.29
CA PHE A 705 -34.30 7.09 -3.94
C PHE A 705 -35.62 7.33 -4.67
N GLU A 706 -35.77 6.78 -5.87
CA GLU A 706 -36.96 7.03 -6.70
C GLU A 706 -38.06 5.98 -6.51
N ASN A 707 -37.70 4.73 -6.13
CA ASN A 707 -38.63 3.58 -6.16
C ASN A 707 -38.48 2.61 -4.96
N ILE A 708 -37.94 3.05 -3.82
CA ILE A 708 -37.67 2.18 -2.66
C ILE A 708 -37.98 2.93 -1.37
N GLU A 709 -38.46 2.20 -0.36
CA GLU A 709 -38.58 2.75 0.99
C GLU A 709 -37.26 3.35 1.48
N PRO A 710 -37.32 4.56 2.09
CA PRO A 710 -36.15 5.18 2.68
C PRO A 710 -35.57 4.30 3.79
N PRO A 711 -34.25 4.35 4.03
CA PRO A 711 -33.63 3.65 5.15
C PRO A 711 -34.29 4.00 6.49
N GLN A 712 -34.46 3.00 7.35
CA GLN A 712 -34.98 3.14 8.71
C GLN A 712 -33.89 3.59 9.70
N LEU A 713 -32.63 3.28 9.40
CA LEU A 713 -31.49 3.73 10.21
C LEU A 713 -31.34 5.25 10.10
N ASP A 714 -31.46 5.98 11.22
CA ASP A 714 -31.32 7.44 11.24
C ASP A 714 -29.88 7.90 10.93
N LYS A 715 -28.90 7.37 11.66
CA LYS A 715 -27.50 7.84 11.63
C LYS A 715 -26.50 6.69 11.64
N LEU A 716 -25.52 6.77 10.73
CA LEU A 716 -24.35 5.90 10.68
C LEU A 716 -23.09 6.76 10.55
N ALA A 717 -22.07 6.44 11.35
CA ALA A 717 -20.72 7.00 11.16
C ALA A 717 -19.81 5.93 10.57
N ILE A 718 -19.07 6.29 9.51
CA ILE A 718 -17.95 5.48 9.00
C ILE A 718 -16.67 6.09 9.52
N ILE A 719 -15.88 5.30 10.24
CA ILE A 719 -14.59 5.72 10.81
C ILE A 719 -13.50 4.89 10.14
N VAL A 720 -12.59 5.54 9.43
CA VAL A 720 -11.49 4.89 8.72
C VAL A 720 -10.19 5.21 9.44
N VAL A 721 -9.38 4.21 9.77
CA VAL A 721 -8.12 4.39 10.51
C VAL A 721 -6.93 3.71 9.85
N ALA A 722 -5.78 4.35 9.96
CA ALA A 722 -4.48 3.82 9.57
C ALA A 722 -3.38 4.39 10.49
N SER A 723 -2.17 3.84 10.38
CA SER A 723 -0.98 4.41 11.01
C SER A 723 0.21 4.39 10.07
N ARG A 724 1.15 5.29 10.33
CA ARG A 724 2.47 5.31 9.71
C ARG A 724 3.53 5.49 10.80
N GLU A 725 4.62 4.76 10.69
CA GLU A 725 5.73 4.88 11.63
C GLU A 725 6.35 6.28 11.61
N THR A 726 6.87 6.70 12.77
CA THR A 726 7.53 8.01 12.96
C THR A 726 8.92 7.84 13.54
N ASP A 727 9.09 6.93 14.50
CA ASP A 727 10.33 6.72 15.23
C ASP A 727 10.57 5.22 15.46
N ALA A 728 11.67 4.68 14.93
CA ALA A 728 12.03 3.26 15.07
C ALA A 728 13.49 2.95 14.69
N TRP A 729 13.98 1.83 15.22
CA TRP A 729 15.23 1.18 14.82
C TRP A 729 15.00 0.10 13.75
N TYR A 730 16.04 -0.25 12.99
CA TYR A 730 16.02 -1.39 12.07
C TYR A 730 15.94 -2.75 12.77
N ASP A 731 16.35 -2.83 14.05
CA ASP A 731 16.38 -4.08 14.83
C ASP A 731 14.97 -4.69 15.00
N SER A 732 14.82 -5.95 14.56
CA SER A 732 13.57 -6.71 14.66
C SER A 732 13.21 -7.03 16.12
N ARG A 733 14.19 -7.12 17.02
CA ARG A 733 13.96 -7.36 18.46
C ARG A 733 13.23 -6.20 19.13
N ARG A 734 13.32 -4.99 18.57
CA ARG A 734 12.66 -3.76 19.06
C ARG A 734 11.37 -3.43 18.31
N ARG A 735 10.72 -4.41 17.67
CA ARG A 735 9.49 -4.20 16.88
C ARG A 735 8.35 -3.57 17.67
N ARG A 736 8.28 -3.81 18.98
CA ARG A 736 7.22 -3.28 19.87
C ARG A 736 7.52 -1.88 20.41
N ASP A 737 8.76 -1.42 20.29
CA ASP A 737 9.23 -0.13 20.81
C ASP A 737 9.38 0.84 19.65
N ARG A 738 8.23 1.39 19.24
CA ARG A 738 8.08 2.26 18.07
C ARG A 738 7.03 3.31 18.34
N CYS A 739 7.19 4.47 17.71
CA CYS A 739 6.16 5.49 17.64
C CYS A 739 5.54 5.51 16.24
N SER A 740 4.25 5.81 16.16
CA SER A 740 3.51 5.92 14.91
C SER A 740 2.50 7.04 14.99
N ASN A 741 2.32 7.72 13.86
CA ASN A 741 1.26 8.68 13.65
C ASN A 741 0.00 7.92 13.24
N MET A 742 -1.02 7.97 14.09
CA MET A 742 -2.37 7.54 13.76
C MET A 742 -3.00 8.57 12.84
N THR A 743 -3.68 8.10 11.80
CA THR A 743 -4.45 8.92 10.87
C THR A 743 -5.84 8.34 10.69
N GLY A 744 -6.85 9.19 10.54
CA GLY A 744 -8.18 8.73 10.25
C GLY A 744 -9.13 9.80 9.72
N GLU A 745 -10.26 9.33 9.23
CA GLU A 745 -11.34 10.13 8.66
C GLU A 745 -12.69 9.65 9.20
N VAL A 746 -13.56 10.60 9.48
CA VAL A 746 -14.95 10.37 9.90
C VAL A 746 -15.89 10.87 8.81
N VAL A 747 -16.76 9.99 8.36
CA VAL A 747 -17.84 10.30 7.41
C VAL A 747 -19.16 10.09 8.11
N SER A 748 -20.03 11.10 8.09
CA SER A 748 -21.40 10.98 8.59
C SER A 748 -22.35 10.66 7.46
N ILE A 749 -23.32 9.81 7.79
CA ILE A 749 -24.45 9.51 6.95
C ILE A 749 -25.70 9.65 7.82
N SER A 750 -26.63 10.51 7.41
CA SER A 750 -27.86 10.76 8.14
C SER A 750 -29.06 10.77 7.20
N SER A 751 -30.13 10.10 7.60
CA SER A 751 -31.46 10.26 7.01
C SER A 751 -32.04 11.61 7.43
N LEU A 752 -32.72 12.30 6.52
CA LEU A 752 -33.44 13.55 6.79
C LEU A 752 -34.95 13.27 6.76
N ASP A 753 -35.74 14.11 7.44
CA ASP A 753 -37.21 13.95 7.55
C ASP A 753 -37.94 13.87 6.20
N ASN A 754 -37.33 14.43 5.15
CA ASN A 754 -37.85 14.40 3.79
C ASN A 754 -37.47 13.12 3.00
N GLY A 755 -36.89 12.12 3.67
CA GLY A 755 -36.44 10.86 3.06
C GLY A 755 -35.14 10.94 2.28
N THR A 756 -34.47 12.09 2.24
CA THR A 756 -33.16 12.24 1.60
C THR A 756 -32.02 11.87 2.54
N ILE A 757 -30.92 11.37 1.99
CA ILE A 757 -29.76 10.95 2.78
C ILE A 757 -28.64 11.94 2.56
N ARG A 758 -28.16 12.54 3.64
CA ARG A 758 -26.99 13.41 3.64
C ARG A 758 -25.74 12.61 3.92
N ILE A 759 -24.74 12.77 3.05
CA ILE A 759 -23.38 12.27 3.26
C ILE A 759 -22.41 13.44 3.26
N GLU A 760 -21.60 13.54 4.30
CA GLU A 760 -20.55 14.55 4.41
C GLU A 760 -19.32 13.99 5.12
N THR A 761 -18.15 14.51 4.75
CA THR A 761 -16.93 14.25 5.53
C THR A 761 -16.95 15.18 6.73
N VAL A 762 -17.07 14.63 7.94
CA VAL A 762 -17.19 15.43 9.16
C VAL A 762 -15.83 16.03 9.52
N LYS A 763 -14.84 15.15 9.74
CA LYS A 763 -13.50 15.53 10.20
C LYS A 763 -12.46 14.50 9.82
N THR A 764 -11.21 14.94 9.70
CA THR A 764 -10.02 14.08 9.85
C THR A 764 -9.46 14.18 11.28
N PHE A 765 -8.55 13.28 11.63
CA PHE A 765 -7.86 13.32 12.92
C PHE A 765 -6.50 12.64 12.85
N SER A 766 -5.49 13.17 13.53
CA SER A 766 -4.20 12.51 13.65
C SER A 766 -3.53 12.78 14.98
N ASP A 767 -2.77 11.82 15.48
CA ASP A 767 -2.00 11.94 16.72
C ASP A 767 -0.85 10.92 16.75
N ASN A 768 0.18 11.19 17.55
CA ASN A 768 1.39 10.37 17.66
C ASN A 768 1.33 9.51 18.93
N TYR A 769 1.49 8.19 18.78
CA TYR A 769 1.44 7.25 19.88
C TYR A 769 2.55 6.20 19.79
N HIS A 770 3.03 5.74 20.95
CA HIS A 770 3.71 4.45 21.01
C HIS A 770 2.76 3.35 20.53
N VAL A 771 3.30 2.41 19.77
CA VAL A 771 2.51 1.33 19.14
C VAL A 771 1.68 0.54 20.16
N ARG A 772 2.20 0.33 21.38
CA ARG A 772 1.45 -0.33 22.47
C ARG A 772 0.18 0.42 22.89
N ARG A 773 0.24 1.76 22.88
CA ARG A 773 -0.90 2.64 23.22
C ARG A 773 -1.87 2.78 22.04
N LEU A 774 -1.33 2.87 20.83
CA LEU A 774 -2.07 3.03 19.58
C LEU A 774 -3.18 1.98 19.41
N TYR A 775 -2.88 0.72 19.73
CA TYR A 775 -3.80 -0.41 19.57
C TYR A 775 -4.54 -0.79 20.86
N ARG A 776 -4.52 0.06 21.89
CA ARG A 776 -5.22 -0.20 23.16
C ARG A 776 -6.12 0.95 23.56
N ASN A 777 -5.60 2.18 23.63
CA ASN A 777 -6.35 3.33 24.13
C ASN A 777 -5.87 4.67 23.51
N PRO A 778 -6.01 4.87 22.19
CA PRO A 778 -5.70 6.14 21.52
C PRO A 778 -6.78 7.19 21.85
N PRO A 779 -6.49 8.23 22.65
CA PRO A 779 -7.51 9.18 23.12
C PRO A 779 -8.23 9.92 21.98
N ILE A 780 -7.50 10.31 20.92
CA ILE A 780 -8.11 11.04 19.80
C ILE A 780 -9.26 10.26 19.15
N LEU A 781 -9.15 8.93 19.08
CA LEU A 781 -10.18 8.08 18.49
C LEU A 781 -11.38 7.93 19.43
N ILE A 782 -11.12 7.70 20.72
CA ILE A 782 -12.14 7.60 21.78
C ILE A 782 -12.95 8.89 21.83
N ASP A 783 -12.28 10.05 21.77
CA ASP A 783 -12.92 11.36 21.75
C ASP A 783 -13.81 11.55 20.53
N ARG A 784 -13.37 11.10 19.34
CA ARG A 784 -14.18 11.22 18.11
C ARG A 784 -15.46 10.40 18.19
N ILE A 785 -15.40 9.16 18.66
CA ILE A 785 -16.60 8.34 18.88
C ILE A 785 -17.51 8.97 19.94
N SER A 786 -16.94 9.45 21.05
CA SER A 786 -17.69 10.11 22.12
C SER A 786 -18.41 11.39 21.65
N ASN A 787 -17.76 12.17 20.79
CA ASN A 787 -18.36 13.36 20.19
C ASN A 787 -19.54 13.00 19.26
N LEU A 788 -19.40 11.97 18.43
CA LEU A 788 -20.46 11.48 17.54
C LEU A 788 -21.62 10.88 18.33
N TYR A 789 -21.34 10.10 19.38
CA TYR A 789 -22.37 9.56 20.26
C TYR A 789 -23.26 10.67 20.85
N ARG A 790 -22.65 11.77 21.31
CA ARG A 790 -23.37 12.97 21.78
C ARG A 790 -24.18 13.67 20.70
N GLN A 791 -23.86 13.47 19.42
CA GLN A 791 -24.64 13.97 18.27
C GLN A 791 -25.77 13.01 17.83
N GLY A 792 -25.99 11.93 18.59
CA GLY A 792 -27.06 10.96 18.35
C GLY A 792 -26.66 9.75 17.51
N TYR A 793 -25.38 9.60 17.15
CA TYR A 793 -24.93 8.39 16.45
C TYR A 793 -24.90 7.20 17.40
N ARG A 794 -25.41 6.05 16.94
CA ARG A 794 -25.36 4.77 17.67
C ARG A 794 -24.65 3.67 16.90
N HIS A 795 -24.65 3.75 15.57
CA HIS A 795 -24.02 2.77 14.69
C HIS A 795 -22.70 3.33 14.12
N PHE A 796 -21.63 2.55 14.25
CA PHE A 796 -20.28 2.91 13.84
C PHE A 796 -19.68 1.79 12.97
N LEU A 797 -19.50 2.06 11.68
CA LEU A 797 -18.74 1.20 10.79
C LEU A 797 -17.26 1.55 10.92
N TYR A 798 -16.52 0.72 11.66
CA TYR A 798 -15.12 0.97 11.99
C TYR A 798 -14.22 0.18 11.04
N ILE A 799 -13.51 0.90 10.16
CA ILE A 799 -12.77 0.35 9.03
C ILE A 799 -11.27 0.54 9.23
N ALA A 800 -10.52 -0.56 9.17
CA ALA A 800 -9.07 -0.56 9.12
C ALA A 800 -8.56 -1.48 8.01
N LYS A 801 -7.25 -1.42 7.74
CA LYS A 801 -6.61 -2.40 6.87
C LYS A 801 -6.77 -3.80 7.48
N ALA A 802 -7.00 -4.80 6.63
CA ALA A 802 -7.14 -6.18 7.07
C ALA A 802 -5.93 -6.66 7.90
N PRO A 803 -6.15 -7.45 8.97
CA PRO A 803 -5.12 -7.86 9.92
C PRO A 803 -4.37 -9.10 9.42
N TYR A 804 -4.54 -9.46 8.14
CA TYR A 804 -4.03 -10.72 7.60
C TYR A 804 -2.53 -10.83 7.80
N THR A 805 -2.11 -11.97 8.33
CA THR A 805 -0.73 -12.24 8.63
C THR A 805 -0.03 -12.87 7.43
N SER A 806 1.30 -12.87 7.48
CA SER A 806 2.11 -13.71 6.59
C SER A 806 2.61 -14.98 7.29
N SER A 807 2.11 -15.28 8.49
CA SER A 807 2.54 -16.41 9.33
C SER A 807 1.66 -17.63 9.14
N LEU A 808 2.22 -18.83 9.31
CA LEU A 808 1.48 -20.10 9.35
C LEU A 808 0.71 -20.33 10.67
N HIS A 809 0.92 -19.44 11.66
CA HIS A 809 0.39 -19.52 13.03
C HIS A 809 0.97 -20.67 13.86
N ILE A 810 2.18 -21.13 13.55
CA ILE A 810 2.88 -22.20 14.28
C ILE A 810 3.38 -21.71 15.64
N THR A 811 3.87 -20.47 15.74
CA THR A 811 4.52 -19.94 16.96
C THR A 811 3.63 -19.00 17.78
N GLN A 812 2.34 -18.85 17.44
CA GLN A 812 1.50 -17.85 18.11
C GLN A 812 0.93 -18.35 19.43
N THR A 813 1.39 -17.77 20.53
CA THR A 813 0.92 -18.10 21.89
C THR A 813 -0.22 -17.20 22.41
N ASP A 814 -0.50 -16.02 21.84
CA ASP A 814 -1.61 -15.16 22.30
C ASP A 814 -2.50 -14.61 21.18
N VAL A 815 -3.80 -14.55 21.47
CA VAL A 815 -4.93 -14.19 20.59
C VAL A 815 -4.97 -12.69 20.23
N ASP A 816 -4.15 -11.85 20.86
CA ASP A 816 -4.30 -10.38 20.81
C ASP A 816 -3.34 -9.61 19.89
N GLU A 817 -2.21 -10.18 19.45
CA GLU A 817 -1.15 -9.38 18.79
C GLU A 817 -1.39 -9.09 17.29
N GLY A 818 -2.29 -9.83 16.61
CA GLY A 818 -2.48 -9.74 15.16
C GLY A 818 -3.55 -8.75 14.70
N LEU A 819 -4.47 -8.33 15.57
CA LEU A 819 -5.67 -7.59 15.15
C LEU A 819 -5.48 -6.07 15.07
N TYR A 820 -4.37 -5.54 15.60
CA TYR A 820 -3.99 -4.13 15.53
C TYR A 820 -5.12 -3.17 15.93
N PHE A 821 -5.64 -2.38 14.99
CA PHE A 821 -6.74 -1.45 15.20
C PHE A 821 -8.07 -2.15 15.55
N MET A 822 -8.18 -3.47 15.38
CA MET A 822 -9.33 -4.27 15.80
C MET A 822 -9.05 -5.10 17.05
N SER A 823 -8.08 -4.73 17.89
CA SER A 823 -7.84 -5.49 19.13
C SER A 823 -9.08 -5.43 20.04
N PRO A 824 -9.41 -6.52 20.77
CA PRO A 824 -10.51 -6.49 21.74
C PRO A 824 -10.36 -5.37 22.78
N SER A 825 -9.12 -5.13 23.23
CA SER A 825 -8.78 -4.04 24.15
C SER A 825 -9.20 -2.66 23.60
N LEU A 826 -8.87 -2.36 22.34
CA LEU A 826 -9.23 -1.09 21.72
C LEU A 826 -10.73 -0.97 21.56
N ILE A 827 -11.39 -1.98 21.00
CA ILE A 827 -12.84 -1.97 20.80
C ILE A 827 -13.58 -1.73 22.13
N LYS A 828 -13.09 -2.29 23.24
CA LYS A 828 -13.64 -2.07 24.58
C LYS A 828 -13.53 -0.62 25.00
N GLU A 829 -12.36 0.01 24.81
CA GLU A 829 -12.16 1.43 25.07
C GLU A 829 -13.02 2.34 24.18
N LEU A 830 -13.22 1.96 22.90
CA LEU A 830 -14.08 2.70 21.99
C LEU A 830 -15.56 2.65 22.43
N LYS A 831 -16.02 1.49 22.91
CA LYS A 831 -17.38 1.35 23.46
C LYS A 831 -17.52 2.10 24.78
N GLY A 832 -16.54 1.96 25.69
CA GLY A 832 -16.61 2.50 27.04
C GLY A 832 -17.84 1.98 27.78
N GLU A 833 -18.47 2.81 28.62
CA GLU A 833 -19.67 2.48 29.40
C GLU A 833 -20.99 2.62 28.60
N ARG A 834 -20.94 2.65 27.26
CA ARG A 834 -22.10 2.95 26.40
C ARG A 834 -22.62 1.68 25.75
N ASP A 835 -23.60 1.04 26.39
CA ASP A 835 -24.15 -0.25 25.96
C ASP A 835 -25.00 -0.17 24.68
N ASP A 836 -25.54 1.00 24.37
CA ASP A 836 -26.38 1.24 23.19
C ASP A 836 -25.56 1.54 21.92
N ILE A 837 -24.24 1.73 22.03
CA ILE A 837 -23.35 1.87 20.88
C ILE A 837 -23.10 0.51 20.22
N LYS A 838 -23.19 0.50 18.88
CA LYS A 838 -22.93 -0.64 18.01
C LYS A 838 -21.72 -0.33 17.15
N ILE A 839 -20.59 -1.00 17.44
CA ILE A 839 -19.36 -0.91 16.65
C ILE A 839 -19.27 -2.14 15.75
N TYR A 840 -19.07 -1.91 14.46
CA TYR A 840 -18.92 -2.95 13.45
C TYR A 840 -17.47 -2.94 12.95
N PRO A 841 -16.60 -3.84 13.44
CA PRO A 841 -15.23 -3.99 12.93
C PRO A 841 -15.25 -4.51 11.50
N VAL A 842 -14.69 -3.76 10.55
CA VAL A 842 -14.72 -4.09 9.13
C VAL A 842 -13.35 -3.93 8.50
N PHE A 843 -12.99 -4.91 7.67
CA PHE A 843 -11.85 -4.87 6.79
C PHE A 843 -12.30 -4.80 5.34
N PHE A 844 -11.40 -4.36 4.48
CA PHE A 844 -11.59 -4.50 3.05
C PHE A 844 -10.31 -4.98 2.37
N ASP A 845 -10.49 -5.72 1.27
CA ASP A 845 -9.42 -6.07 0.35
C ASP A 845 -9.92 -5.96 -1.10
N LYS A 846 -8.99 -5.97 -2.04
CA LYS A 846 -9.23 -5.85 -3.47
C LYS A 846 -8.72 -7.08 -4.21
N TYR A 847 -9.65 -7.82 -4.79
CA TYR A 847 -9.35 -8.90 -5.73
C TYR A 847 -9.76 -8.54 -7.15
N TYR A 848 -9.50 -9.43 -8.10
CA TYR A 848 -9.67 -9.13 -9.53
C TYR A 848 -10.49 -10.20 -10.24
N VAL A 849 -11.38 -9.75 -11.12
CA VAL A 849 -12.26 -10.59 -11.94
C VAL A 849 -12.12 -10.25 -13.42
N HIS A 850 -12.36 -11.21 -14.30
CA HIS A 850 -12.46 -11.00 -15.73
C HIS A 850 -13.93 -10.80 -16.13
N LYS A 851 -14.16 -9.92 -17.10
CA LYS A 851 -15.48 -9.61 -17.64
C LYS A 851 -15.68 -10.39 -18.94
N LEU A 852 -16.66 -11.29 -18.95
CA LEU A 852 -16.92 -12.16 -20.09
C LEU A 852 -17.85 -11.52 -21.13
N LYS A 853 -18.75 -10.65 -20.69
CA LYS A 853 -19.68 -9.94 -21.59
C LYS A 853 -19.34 -8.47 -21.66
N ASN A 854 -19.45 -7.89 -22.85
CA ASN A 854 -19.28 -6.45 -23.03
C ASN A 854 -20.52 -5.70 -22.55
N PHE A 855 -20.40 -5.03 -21.41
CA PHE A 855 -21.38 -4.05 -20.90
C PHE A 855 -20.68 -2.73 -20.55
N LYS A 856 -21.43 -1.61 -20.56
CA LYS A 856 -20.92 -0.30 -20.08
C LYS A 856 -20.66 -0.33 -18.57
N SER A 857 -20.02 0.69 -18.00
CA SER A 857 -19.85 0.79 -16.54
C SER A 857 -21.18 0.50 -15.81
N LYS A 858 -21.16 -0.48 -14.91
CA LYS A 858 -22.30 -0.87 -14.05
C LYS A 858 -21.79 -1.01 -12.63
N SER A 859 -22.46 -0.37 -11.69
CA SER A 859 -22.27 -0.63 -10.27
C SER A 859 -22.97 -1.95 -9.93
N LEU A 860 -22.19 -2.96 -9.57
CA LEU A 860 -22.66 -4.30 -9.26
C LEU A 860 -22.36 -4.64 -7.80
N TYR A 861 -23.14 -5.52 -7.18
CA TYR A 861 -22.89 -5.90 -5.79
C TYR A 861 -23.34 -7.31 -5.45
N ILE A 862 -22.77 -7.88 -4.39
CA ILE A 862 -23.25 -9.10 -3.72
C ILE A 862 -23.28 -8.81 -2.24
N GLN A 863 -24.41 -9.08 -1.59
CA GLN A 863 -24.60 -8.88 -0.14
C GLN A 863 -25.17 -10.12 0.57
N ASP A 864 -25.52 -11.15 -0.18
CA ASP A 864 -25.97 -12.42 0.39
C ASP A 864 -24.73 -13.16 0.92
N THR A 865 -24.62 -13.23 2.25
CA THR A 865 -23.47 -13.80 2.94
C THR A 865 -23.30 -15.28 2.60
N ARG A 866 -24.38 -16.04 2.38
CA ARG A 866 -24.30 -17.46 2.01
C ARG A 866 -23.64 -17.65 0.64
N GLN A 867 -23.85 -16.70 -0.27
CA GLN A 867 -23.17 -16.70 -1.56
C GLN A 867 -21.70 -16.25 -1.43
N LEU A 868 -21.42 -15.27 -0.58
CA LEU A 868 -20.06 -14.79 -0.34
C LEU A 868 -19.17 -15.82 0.36
N MET A 869 -19.73 -16.72 1.16
CA MET A 869 -19.01 -17.88 1.69
C MET A 869 -18.49 -18.83 0.60
N LYS A 870 -19.01 -18.75 -0.64
CA LYS A 870 -18.43 -19.47 -1.78
C LYS A 870 -17.17 -18.79 -2.31
N VAL A 871 -17.05 -17.47 -2.13
CA VAL A 871 -15.89 -16.65 -2.51
C VAL A 871 -14.77 -16.82 -1.50
N ALA A 872 -15.07 -16.74 -0.20
CA ALA A 872 -14.13 -17.02 0.87
C ALA A 872 -14.86 -17.78 1.98
N ARG A 873 -14.43 -19.02 2.23
CA ARG A 873 -15.03 -19.86 3.28
C ARG A 873 -14.09 -19.91 4.46
N ASP A 874 -14.54 -19.35 5.57
CA ASP A 874 -13.99 -19.66 6.88
C ASP A 874 -14.81 -20.79 7.52
N THR A 875 -14.15 -21.90 7.87
CA THR A 875 -14.79 -23.08 8.48
C THR A 875 -15.20 -22.86 9.93
N LYS A 876 -14.50 -21.98 10.67
CA LYS A 876 -14.80 -21.60 12.06
C LYS A 876 -15.67 -20.34 12.14
N GLN A 877 -15.87 -19.66 10.99
CA GLN A 877 -16.64 -18.42 10.84
C GLN A 877 -16.05 -17.26 11.66
N GLN A 878 -14.73 -17.22 11.83
CA GLN A 878 -14.05 -16.13 12.53
C GLN A 878 -13.93 -14.88 11.67
N ALA A 879 -13.69 -15.02 10.36
CA ALA A 879 -13.70 -13.96 9.36
C ALA A 879 -14.78 -14.23 8.30
N ILE A 880 -15.71 -13.30 8.12
CA ILE A 880 -16.83 -13.46 7.19
C ILE A 880 -16.85 -12.31 6.18
N VAL A 881 -16.81 -12.66 4.89
CA VAL A 881 -17.08 -11.73 3.79
C VAL A 881 -18.58 -11.48 3.71
N PHE A 882 -19.01 -10.23 3.85
CA PHE A 882 -20.44 -9.87 3.89
C PHE A 882 -20.87 -8.93 2.76
N PHE A 883 -19.94 -8.29 2.05
CA PHE A 883 -20.29 -7.40 0.94
C PHE A 883 -19.20 -7.26 -0.12
N ASN A 884 -19.54 -7.47 -1.40
CA ASN A 884 -18.63 -7.23 -2.53
C ASN A 884 -19.19 -6.18 -3.47
N LEU A 885 -18.34 -5.24 -3.92
CA LEU A 885 -18.71 -4.19 -4.87
C LEU A 885 -17.89 -4.23 -6.17
N PHE A 886 -18.67 -4.24 -7.25
CA PHE A 886 -18.41 -4.11 -8.68
C PHE A 886 -18.50 -2.70 -9.26
N ASN A 887 -17.57 -2.18 -10.09
CA ASN A 887 -17.91 -1.04 -10.97
C ASN A 887 -17.70 -1.27 -12.47
N GLY A 888 -16.96 -2.31 -12.86
CA GLY A 888 -16.70 -2.64 -14.27
C GLY A 888 -16.04 -1.53 -15.07
N ILE A 889 -15.40 -0.56 -14.40
CA ILE A 889 -14.75 0.57 -15.06
C ILE A 889 -13.39 0.12 -15.57
N GLU A 890 -13.21 0.28 -16.87
CA GLU A 890 -11.95 0.12 -17.58
C GLU A 890 -11.23 1.50 -17.69
N VAL A 891 -10.19 1.77 -16.88
CA VAL A 891 -9.55 3.12 -16.74
C VAL A 891 -8.36 3.42 -17.70
N GLY A 892 -8.54 3.60 -19.02
CA GLY A 892 -7.48 3.89 -20.03
C GLY A 892 -7.43 2.92 -21.25
N PRO A 893 -6.31 2.66 -21.98
CA PRO A 893 -6.31 1.86 -23.22
C PRO A 893 -6.91 0.45 -23.06
N LYS A 894 -7.71 0.00 -24.05
CA LYS A 894 -8.41 -1.30 -24.04
C LYS A 894 -7.46 -2.50 -24.03
N THR A 895 -6.31 -2.38 -24.70
CA THR A 895 -5.28 -3.43 -24.74
C THR A 895 -4.73 -3.77 -23.36
N ASP A 896 -4.79 -2.83 -22.41
CA ASP A 896 -4.10 -2.94 -21.12
C ASP A 896 -5.00 -3.47 -20.00
N ARG A 897 -6.27 -3.77 -20.31
CA ARG A 897 -7.33 -4.06 -19.34
C ARG A 897 -7.97 -5.40 -19.56
N PHE A 898 -7.38 -6.39 -18.92
CA PHE A 898 -7.93 -7.72 -18.94
C PHE A 898 -8.71 -8.06 -17.67
N TYR A 899 -8.34 -7.46 -16.53
CA TYR A 899 -8.96 -7.71 -15.23
C TYR A 899 -9.54 -6.42 -14.65
N ASN A 900 -10.61 -6.57 -13.88
CA ASN A 900 -11.36 -5.51 -13.21
C ASN A 900 -11.32 -5.75 -11.70
N GLY A 901 -11.20 -4.68 -10.91
CA GLY A 901 -11.16 -4.79 -9.45
C GLY A 901 -12.55 -5.07 -8.86
N VAL A 902 -12.56 -5.79 -7.75
CA VAL A 902 -13.69 -5.94 -6.83
C VAL A 902 -13.19 -5.57 -5.44
N ILE A 903 -13.92 -4.72 -4.72
CA ILE A 903 -13.67 -4.51 -3.29
C ILE A 903 -14.54 -5.49 -2.49
N SER A 904 -13.92 -6.16 -1.52
CA SER A 904 -14.52 -7.20 -0.68
C SER A 904 -14.46 -6.72 0.76
N TYR A 905 -15.59 -6.72 1.45
CA TYR A 905 -15.70 -6.35 2.85
C TYR A 905 -15.89 -7.57 3.73
N SER A 906 -15.11 -7.63 4.81
CA SER A 906 -15.14 -8.71 5.78
C SER A 906 -15.24 -8.18 7.22
N THR A 907 -15.81 -8.98 8.12
CA THR A 907 -15.86 -8.69 9.56
C THR A 907 -15.36 -9.89 10.35
N LEU A 908 -15.16 -9.70 11.65
CA LEU A 908 -14.74 -10.75 12.59
C LEU A 908 -15.89 -11.13 13.53
N LEU A 909 -16.05 -12.44 13.78
CA LEU A 909 -16.96 -12.97 14.80
C LEU A 909 -16.17 -13.77 15.84
N LYS A 910 -16.75 -13.95 17.03
CA LYS A 910 -16.21 -14.76 18.15
C LYS A 910 -14.87 -14.29 18.71
N ILE A 911 -14.34 -13.18 18.20
CA ILE A 911 -13.10 -12.53 18.65
C ILE A 911 -13.40 -11.47 19.71
N HIS A 912 -14.61 -10.90 19.70
CA HIS A 912 -15.01 -9.81 20.58
C HIS A 912 -16.06 -10.23 21.61
N SER A 913 -16.19 -11.52 21.91
CA SER A 913 -17.28 -12.08 22.74
C SER A 913 -17.43 -11.40 24.10
N ASP A 914 -16.34 -10.86 24.66
CA ASP A 914 -16.34 -10.19 25.97
C ASP A 914 -16.57 -8.65 25.89
N VAL A 915 -16.76 -8.11 24.68
CA VAL A 915 -16.71 -6.66 24.40
C VAL A 915 -17.89 -6.19 23.53
N ILE A 916 -18.11 -6.88 22.41
CA ILE A 916 -19.22 -6.67 21.49
C ILE A 916 -20.14 -7.88 21.57
N ASP A 917 -21.46 -7.65 21.61
CA ASP A 917 -22.41 -8.73 21.40
C ASP A 917 -22.31 -9.16 19.93
N ASP A 918 -21.82 -10.38 19.66
CA ASP A 918 -21.74 -10.92 18.29
C ASP A 918 -23.11 -10.86 17.59
N ASN A 919 -24.23 -10.84 18.33
CA ASN A 919 -25.56 -10.61 17.75
C ASN A 919 -25.68 -9.23 17.07
N ASP A 920 -24.98 -8.21 17.55
CA ASP A 920 -24.97 -6.89 16.92
C ASP A 920 -24.30 -6.97 15.56
N ILE A 921 -23.13 -7.63 15.46
CA ILE A 921 -22.42 -7.82 14.19
C ILE A 921 -23.25 -8.71 13.26
N MET A 922 -23.83 -9.79 13.79
CA MET A 922 -24.70 -10.68 13.02
C MET A 922 -25.88 -9.93 12.44
N ARG A 923 -26.64 -9.19 13.24
CA ARG A 923 -27.78 -8.39 12.77
C ARG A 923 -27.35 -7.25 11.85
N GLY A 924 -26.24 -6.58 12.13
CA GLY A 924 -25.80 -5.40 11.39
C GLY A 924 -25.15 -5.72 10.03
N LEU A 925 -24.45 -6.84 9.91
CA LEU A 925 -23.64 -7.14 8.71
C LEU A 925 -23.95 -8.50 8.06
N ILE A 926 -24.43 -9.49 8.81
CA ILE A 926 -24.50 -10.88 8.34
C ILE A 926 -25.92 -11.31 7.96
N ASP A 927 -26.87 -11.17 8.89
CA ASP A 927 -28.25 -11.62 8.77
C ASP A 927 -29.04 -10.75 7.79
N ASP A 928 -29.86 -11.39 6.95
CA ASP A 928 -30.67 -10.68 5.97
C ASP A 928 -31.88 -10.00 6.65
N ASN A 929 -31.68 -8.76 7.11
CA ASN A 929 -32.68 -7.91 7.75
C ASN A 929 -32.61 -6.44 7.26
N SER A 930 -33.50 -5.57 7.76
CA SER A 930 -33.55 -4.15 7.35
C SER A 930 -32.29 -3.36 7.75
N LEU A 931 -31.75 -3.59 8.94
CA LEU A 931 -30.56 -2.90 9.45
C LEU A 931 -29.33 -3.17 8.56
N LYS A 932 -29.05 -4.44 8.23
CA LYS A 932 -27.99 -4.80 7.27
C LYS A 932 -28.20 -4.11 5.94
N ASN A 933 -29.42 -4.16 5.39
CA ASN A 933 -29.72 -3.51 4.12
C ASN A 933 -29.44 -2.01 4.16
N ASP A 934 -29.76 -1.33 5.26
CA ASP A 934 -29.53 0.11 5.40
C ASP A 934 -28.04 0.46 5.56
N ILE A 935 -27.30 -0.30 6.36
CA ILE A 935 -25.84 -0.16 6.48
C ILE A 935 -25.17 -0.34 5.11
N LEU A 936 -25.53 -1.39 4.36
CA LEU A 936 -24.95 -1.66 3.05
C LEU A 936 -25.38 -0.65 1.97
N LYS A 937 -26.62 -0.12 2.05
CA LYS A 937 -27.04 1.03 1.23
C LYS A 937 -26.17 2.23 1.51
N TYR A 938 -26.00 2.62 2.78
CA TYR A 938 -25.17 3.76 3.19
C TYR A 938 -23.72 3.61 2.77
N LEU A 939 -23.14 2.43 2.96
CA LEU A 939 -21.80 2.11 2.47
C LEU A 939 -21.73 2.27 0.94
N THR A 940 -22.72 1.77 0.20
CA THR A 940 -22.77 1.96 -1.26
C THR A 940 -22.82 3.43 -1.66
N LEU A 941 -23.69 4.23 -1.01
CA LEU A 941 -23.81 5.66 -1.29
C LEU A 941 -22.51 6.41 -1.00
N PHE A 942 -21.76 6.00 0.04
CA PHE A 942 -20.43 6.52 0.30
C PHE A 942 -19.45 6.26 -0.87
N HIS A 943 -19.47 5.07 -1.48
CA HIS A 943 -18.67 4.83 -2.70
C HIS A 943 -19.06 5.74 -3.87
N PHE A 944 -20.35 6.05 -4.03
CA PHE A 944 -20.80 7.01 -5.05
C PHE A 944 -20.43 8.44 -4.70
N SER A 945 -20.47 8.82 -3.41
CA SER A 945 -20.09 10.14 -2.95
C SER A 945 -18.61 10.44 -3.18
N ARG A 946 -17.75 9.42 -3.28
CA ARG A 946 -16.32 9.58 -3.59
C ARG A 946 -15.97 9.51 -5.08
N PHE A 947 -16.94 9.40 -5.99
CA PHE A 947 -16.63 9.25 -7.42
C PHE A 947 -16.09 10.52 -8.08
N GLU A 948 -14.97 10.40 -8.81
CA GLU A 948 -14.18 11.53 -9.30
C GLU A 948 -14.28 11.79 -10.82
N LYS A 949 -15.12 11.06 -11.57
CA LYS A 949 -15.35 11.33 -13.00
C LYS A 949 -16.73 11.92 -13.29
N THR A 950 -16.80 12.81 -14.28
CA THR A 950 -18.04 13.52 -14.68
C THR A 950 -18.86 12.77 -15.74
N SER A 951 -18.30 11.73 -16.35
CA SER A 951 -18.95 10.87 -17.33
C SER A 951 -19.13 9.46 -16.76
N GLN A 952 -20.29 8.85 -16.99
CA GLN A 952 -20.63 7.49 -16.54
C GLN A 952 -20.40 7.29 -15.03
N ILE A 953 -21.09 8.10 -14.21
CA ILE A 953 -21.01 7.98 -12.75
C ILE A 953 -21.35 6.55 -12.33
N SER A 954 -20.43 5.99 -11.55
CA SER A 954 -20.50 4.65 -10.98
C SER A 954 -19.82 4.69 -9.62
N LEU A 955 -19.82 3.59 -8.88
CA LEU A 955 -19.16 3.57 -7.58
C LEU A 955 -17.62 3.69 -7.73
N LYS A 956 -16.97 4.48 -6.86
CA LYS A 956 -15.50 4.43 -6.72
C LYS A 956 -15.17 3.14 -5.97
N LEU A 957 -14.39 2.23 -6.56
CA LEU A 957 -14.12 0.93 -5.93
C LEU A 957 -13.42 1.06 -4.59
N ASP A 958 -12.40 1.91 -4.49
CA ASP A 958 -11.63 2.11 -3.26
C ASP A 958 -11.77 3.56 -2.79
N PRO A 959 -12.74 3.86 -1.92
CA PRO A 959 -12.95 5.21 -1.38
C PRO A 959 -11.97 5.55 -0.25
N TYR A 960 -11.16 4.58 0.20
CA TYR A 960 -10.29 4.70 1.37
C TYR A 960 -8.84 5.03 1.04
N GLU A 961 -8.45 5.03 -0.25
CA GLU A 961 -7.07 5.19 -0.72
C GLU A 961 -6.31 6.39 -0.11
N ASN A 962 -7.03 7.45 0.28
CA ASN A 962 -6.46 8.63 0.93
C ASN A 962 -5.96 8.36 2.36
N ILE A 963 -6.55 7.39 3.08
CA ILE A 963 -6.16 6.98 4.44
C ILE A 963 -5.43 5.63 4.41
N ILE A 964 -5.97 4.65 3.68
CA ILE A 964 -5.46 3.27 3.57
C ILE A 964 -5.09 3.01 2.11
N GLY A 965 -3.85 3.31 1.73
CA GLY A 965 -3.37 3.14 0.37
C GLY A 965 -1.90 3.52 0.18
N ASP A 966 -1.33 3.15 -0.96
CA ASP A 966 0.07 3.40 -1.31
C ASP A 966 0.38 4.90 -1.51
N GLU A 967 -0.64 5.69 -1.89
CA GLU A 967 -0.58 7.16 -1.98
C GLU A 967 -1.44 7.84 -0.88
N SER A 968 -1.65 7.16 0.24
CA SER A 968 -2.35 7.74 1.40
C SER A 968 -1.61 8.95 1.99
N PHE A 969 -2.30 9.80 2.75
CA PHE A 969 -1.70 10.97 3.40
C PHE A 969 -0.48 10.60 4.26
N GLY A 970 -0.57 9.49 5.01
CA GLY A 970 0.56 8.98 5.79
C GLY A 970 1.71 8.42 4.95
N ALA A 971 1.44 7.84 3.77
CA ALA A 971 2.51 7.40 2.87
C ALA A 971 3.21 8.59 2.19
N LEU A 972 2.43 9.61 1.79
CA LEU A 972 2.94 10.81 1.11
C LEU A 972 3.69 11.77 2.05
N SER A 973 3.52 11.65 3.37
CA SER A 973 4.18 12.49 4.37
C SER A 973 5.61 12.08 4.72
N VAL A 974 6.07 10.94 4.23
CA VAL A 974 7.40 10.43 4.49
C VAL A 974 8.37 10.88 3.40
N PHE A 975 9.48 11.48 3.81
CA PHE A 975 10.61 11.80 2.94
C PHE A 975 11.93 11.61 3.71
N PRO A 976 13.08 11.51 3.02
CA PRO A 976 14.37 11.32 3.69
C PRO A 976 14.71 12.48 4.63
N GLN A 977 15.31 12.16 5.78
CA GLN A 977 15.88 13.15 6.70
C GLN A 977 17.17 13.73 6.08
N MET A 978 17.96 14.52 6.82
CA MET A 978 19.32 14.93 6.42
C MET A 978 20.22 13.75 6.03
N THR A 979 19.92 12.55 6.51
CA THR A 979 20.53 11.29 6.05
C THR A 979 19.50 10.44 5.29
N GLU A 980 19.86 9.95 4.10
CA GLU A 980 18.88 9.28 3.21
C GLU A 980 18.30 7.97 3.73
N THR A 981 19.05 7.28 4.59
CA THR A 981 18.65 6.00 5.16
C THR A 981 17.64 6.13 6.30
N VAL A 982 17.41 7.36 6.77
CA VAL A 982 16.50 7.70 7.86
C VAL A 982 15.28 8.42 7.30
N GLU A 983 14.09 7.91 7.59
CA GLU A 983 12.82 8.51 7.17
C GLU A 983 12.35 9.58 8.18
N PHE A 984 11.82 10.68 7.67
CA PHE A 984 11.13 11.73 8.43
C PHE A 984 9.64 11.79 8.04
N ASN A 985 8.75 11.83 9.02
CA ASN A 985 7.30 11.89 8.81
C ASN A 985 6.73 13.30 9.06
N SER A 986 6.59 14.09 8.00
CA SER A 986 6.11 15.48 8.11
C SER A 986 4.71 15.65 8.70
N LEU A 987 3.80 14.69 8.49
CA LEU A 987 2.46 14.77 9.08
C LEU A 987 2.51 14.61 10.60
N ALA A 988 3.36 13.71 11.09
CA ALA A 988 3.58 13.52 12.52
C ALA A 988 4.17 14.76 13.18
N PHE A 989 5.20 15.36 12.55
CA PHE A 989 5.78 16.62 13.00
C PHE A 989 4.76 17.76 13.02
N LEU A 990 4.01 17.96 11.92
CA LEU A 990 2.98 18.99 11.84
C LEU A 990 1.80 18.76 12.80
N THR A 991 1.57 17.52 13.22
CA THR A 991 0.60 17.20 14.28
C THR A 991 1.06 17.78 15.62
N GLU A 992 2.35 17.67 15.97
CA GLU A 992 2.90 18.33 17.19
C GLU A 992 2.91 19.85 17.06
N VAL A 993 3.23 20.39 15.88
CA VAL A 993 3.11 21.84 15.60
C VAL A 993 1.67 22.32 15.82
N SER A 994 0.68 21.57 15.33
CA SER A 994 -0.74 21.90 15.52
C SER A 994 -1.11 22.00 17.00
N LYS A 995 -0.66 21.05 17.83
CA LYS A 995 -0.89 21.10 19.28
C LYS A 995 -0.23 22.30 19.94
N ALA A 996 1.02 22.60 19.57
CA ALA A 996 1.74 23.76 20.09
C ALA A 996 1.04 25.09 19.76
N LEU A 997 0.36 25.17 18.62
CA LEU A 997 -0.45 26.35 18.24
C LEU A 997 -1.80 26.43 18.97
N MET A 998 -2.28 25.36 19.61
CA MET A 998 -3.53 25.34 20.39
C MET A 998 -3.35 25.57 21.89
N LEU A 999 -2.10 25.65 22.37
CA LEU A 999 -1.77 26.05 23.75
C LEU A 999 -1.86 27.58 23.82
N ASP A 1000 -3.01 28.10 24.25
CA ASP A 1000 -3.16 29.48 24.71
C ASP A 1000 -3.14 29.54 26.24
#